data_AF-A0A178C5N1-F1
#
_entry.id   AF-A0A178C5N1-F1
#
_cell.length_a   1.000
_cell.length_b   1.000
_cell.length_c   1.000
_cell.angle_alpha   90.00
_cell.angle_beta   90.00
_cell.angle_gamma   90.00
#
_symmetry.space_group_name_H-M   'P 1'
#
loop_
_entity.id
_entity.type
_entity.pdbx_description
1 polymer ?
#
loop_
_entity_poly.entity_id
_entity_poly.type
_entity_poly.pdbx_seq_one_letter_code
_entity_poly.pdbx_strand_id
1 'polypeptide(L)'
;MRLLPLALVPGALAISLDINDPSSVTSAASSVAFDMMTSYTGNQTGQVPGLLPGGLSCDPNNPAIYCWWEAGAMFGSLIHYWQYTNDSSYNPVVAQALQFQRGPDNNFNPPNQSKSMGVDDQVFWAFSAMDAVEANFPESDEEDAPSWLSLAQAVFNYQKALWDTNTCGGGFHWQVFQFNAGWNLKNAVSNGGNFQLAARLAYVTGNSSYADWANMVYDWMETSALMQTDPSSGVLYIWDNTDSNNNCTDQTRYVWTYNYGTLLVGSAYMYNLTNGSSVWEDRVNTILNSTFTLFFPSQYGGNILSEIQCESTLVCDQDQKSFKAYLARWLAVTSLLVPSTAPQIIPKLQASAQAAAGQCDGGANGRECGMQWYTSTWDGSTGVGQQMAALSVIGSVLNSQALMPKSTRTGATSKSDPNAGSTAPTNPAALRDNITTGDKAGAGILTLLMAALVIGAAVCLDKMGYAFDKCKERPAHIDEILNGLNRYNPETTTTFQEYVNQQCEEKFFDAYASLALLKLYQFNPQLLHPETATNILVKALTVFPSPSFSLCLALLPPSTIPYSPGNTSIPTTDLTESIQKLTRLNTLLESAQYEAFWSTLESDDLYSDLYADVVGFEDLVRIRIAGEVGKTFRQIDLSVLSGWLDLRGDALTKFAQTACGWRVTGQQVDIPANAENEAKSETKGERVGVDMFGRVFRRGYEAPA
;
A
#
# COMPACT_ATOMS: atom_id res chain seq x y z
N MET A 1 35.05 -29.77 -38.87
CA MET A 1 34.67 -30.60 -37.71
C MET A 1 34.98 -29.79 -36.44
N ARG A 2 34.03 -28.95 -36.01
CA ARG A 2 34.12 -28.19 -34.75
C ARG A 2 33.09 -28.83 -33.81
N LEU A 3 33.59 -29.52 -32.80
CA LEU A 3 32.80 -30.08 -31.71
C LEU A 3 32.29 -28.90 -30.86
N LEU A 4 30.97 -28.66 -30.86
CA LEU A 4 30.34 -27.84 -29.83
C LEU A 4 30.37 -28.63 -28.51
N PRO A 5 30.79 -28.02 -27.39
CA PRO A 5 30.65 -28.65 -26.08
C PRO A 5 29.15 -28.64 -25.72
N LEU A 6 28.59 -29.83 -25.51
CA LEU A 6 27.28 -30.01 -24.91
C LEU A 6 27.39 -29.49 -23.46
N ALA A 7 26.86 -28.29 -23.20
CA ALA A 7 26.67 -27.83 -21.84
C ALA A 7 25.59 -28.72 -21.20
N LEU A 8 26.00 -29.59 -20.27
CA LEU A 8 25.09 -30.26 -19.34
C LEU A 8 24.41 -29.17 -18.51
N VAL A 9 23.17 -28.86 -18.84
CA VAL A 9 22.26 -28.19 -17.91
C VAL A 9 22.11 -29.15 -16.72
N PRO A 10 22.41 -28.73 -15.47
CA PRO A 10 22.10 -29.56 -14.32
C PRO A 10 20.59 -29.76 -14.35
N GLY A 11 20.14 -31.00 -14.59
CA GLY A 11 18.74 -31.35 -14.39
C GLY A 11 18.47 -31.19 -12.90
N ALA A 12 17.85 -30.08 -12.53
CA ALA A 12 17.36 -29.90 -11.18
C ALA A 12 16.25 -30.93 -10.93
N LEU A 13 16.45 -31.73 -9.87
CA LEU A 13 15.48 -32.72 -9.43
C LEU A 13 14.60 -32.08 -8.36
N ALA A 14 13.29 -32.30 -8.48
CA ALA A 14 12.30 -32.02 -7.44
C ALA A 14 12.77 -32.54 -6.07
N ILE A 15 12.34 -31.90 -4.98
CA ILE A 15 12.66 -32.37 -3.63
C ILE A 15 11.97 -33.71 -3.37
N SER A 16 12.75 -34.78 -3.31
CA SER A 16 12.28 -36.10 -2.88
C SER A 16 12.39 -36.23 -1.37
N LEU A 17 11.29 -36.59 -0.70
CA LEU A 17 11.20 -36.72 0.75
C LEU A 17 10.78 -38.14 1.16
N ASP A 18 11.65 -38.85 1.87
CA ASP A 18 11.29 -40.03 2.66
C ASP A 18 11.20 -39.64 4.14
N ILE A 19 9.98 -39.61 4.67
CA ILE A 19 9.71 -39.24 6.08
C ILE A 19 10.26 -40.25 7.10
N ASN A 20 10.61 -41.46 6.66
CA ASN A 20 11.19 -42.49 7.54
C ASN A 20 12.71 -42.42 7.60
N ASP A 21 13.33 -41.59 6.76
CA ASP A 21 14.77 -41.38 6.74
C ASP A 21 15.10 -39.95 7.22
N PRO A 22 15.58 -39.78 8.47
CA PRO A 22 15.96 -38.47 9.01
C PRO A 22 16.97 -37.72 8.14
N SER A 23 17.82 -38.43 7.40
CA SER A 23 18.80 -37.81 6.49
C SER A 23 18.13 -37.23 5.24
N SER A 24 17.09 -37.91 4.71
CA SER A 24 16.24 -37.40 3.63
C SER A 24 15.52 -36.12 4.07
N VAL A 25 14.90 -36.13 5.26
CA VAL A 25 14.21 -34.95 5.81
C VAL A 25 15.17 -33.79 6.02
N THR A 26 16.35 -34.05 6.59
CA THR A 26 17.39 -33.03 6.81
C THR A 26 17.87 -32.42 5.48
N SER A 27 18.11 -33.24 4.46
CA SER A 27 18.53 -32.78 3.14
C SER A 27 17.45 -31.96 2.43
N ALA A 28 16.18 -32.37 2.54
CA ALA A 28 15.04 -31.62 2.01
C ALA A 28 14.91 -30.26 2.69
N ALA A 29 14.91 -30.24 4.04
CA ALA A 29 14.86 -29.01 4.82
C ALA A 29 16.02 -28.07 4.50
N SER A 30 17.24 -28.59 4.34
CA SER A 30 18.43 -27.81 3.98
C SER A 30 18.28 -27.14 2.60
N SER A 31 17.72 -27.86 1.63
CA SER A 31 17.48 -27.32 0.28
C SER A 31 16.44 -26.19 0.31
N VAL A 32 15.32 -26.40 1.01
CA VAL A 32 14.27 -25.37 1.16
C VAL A 32 14.80 -24.15 1.93
N ALA A 33 15.57 -24.36 3.00
CA ALA A 33 16.18 -23.26 3.76
C ALA A 33 17.16 -22.44 2.90
N PHE A 34 17.96 -23.12 2.06
CA PHE A 34 18.83 -22.46 1.10
C PHE A 34 18.04 -21.61 0.10
N ASP A 35 17.02 -22.18 -0.53
CA ASP A 35 16.22 -21.46 -1.53
C ASP A 35 15.46 -20.29 -0.91
N MET A 36 14.89 -20.45 0.30
CA MET A 36 14.30 -19.35 1.07
C MET A 36 15.30 -18.20 1.29
N MET A 37 16.53 -18.53 1.71
CA MET A 37 17.57 -17.55 1.99
C MET A 37 18.12 -16.85 0.74
N THR A 38 17.87 -17.37 -0.48
CA THR A 38 18.21 -16.65 -1.70
C THR A 38 17.41 -15.35 -1.88
N SER A 39 16.24 -15.26 -1.26
CA SER A 39 15.41 -14.05 -1.26
C SER A 39 15.90 -12.99 -0.27
N TYR A 40 16.72 -13.38 0.71
CA TYR A 40 17.21 -12.47 1.75
C TYR A 40 18.48 -11.74 1.32
N THR A 41 18.41 -10.41 1.28
CA THR A 41 19.54 -9.55 0.91
C THR A 41 20.13 -8.79 2.10
N GLY A 42 19.50 -8.85 3.28
CA GLY A 42 19.87 -8.00 4.43
C GLY A 42 21.28 -8.21 4.99
N ASN A 43 21.94 -9.33 4.72
CA ASN A 43 23.33 -9.60 5.08
C ASN A 43 24.36 -9.09 4.06
N GLN A 44 23.92 -8.56 2.92
CA GLN A 44 24.81 -8.01 1.89
C GLN A 44 25.25 -6.59 2.26
N THR A 45 26.44 -6.19 1.79
CA THR A 45 26.98 -4.86 2.05
C THR A 45 26.04 -3.76 1.53
N GLY A 46 25.71 -2.80 2.40
CA GLY A 46 24.81 -1.68 2.08
C GLY A 46 23.32 -1.98 2.26
N GLN A 47 22.96 -3.20 2.65
CA GLN A 47 21.58 -3.58 2.98
C GLN A 47 21.32 -3.47 4.48
N VAL A 48 20.06 -3.69 4.88
CA VAL A 48 19.61 -3.59 6.27
C VAL A 48 19.36 -5.00 6.81
N PRO A 49 20.14 -5.47 7.81
CA PRO A 49 19.93 -6.78 8.41
C PRO A 49 18.53 -6.92 8.99
N GLY A 50 17.90 -8.06 8.78
CA GLY A 50 16.56 -8.35 9.29
C GLY A 50 15.41 -7.82 8.44
N LEU A 51 15.67 -7.21 7.27
CA LEU A 51 14.62 -6.85 6.32
C LEU A 51 14.61 -7.80 5.12
N LEU A 52 13.41 -8.23 4.74
CA LEU A 52 13.14 -8.84 3.44
C LEU A 52 12.90 -7.74 2.38
N PRO A 53 12.93 -8.07 1.08
CA PRO A 53 12.57 -7.12 0.02
C PRO A 53 11.18 -6.53 0.25
N GLY A 54 11.01 -5.21 0.13
CA GLY A 54 9.68 -4.60 0.24
C GLY A 54 9.61 -3.15 0.73
N GLY A 55 10.70 -2.62 1.29
CA GLY A 55 10.74 -1.25 1.80
C GLY A 55 10.05 -1.08 3.15
N LEU A 56 9.90 0.17 3.61
CA LEU A 56 9.38 0.52 4.94
C LEU A 56 7.84 0.61 5.02
N SER A 57 7.14 0.40 3.90
CA SER A 57 5.67 0.39 3.88
C SER A 57 5.22 -1.01 3.52
N CYS A 58 4.63 -1.70 4.50
CA CYS A 58 4.00 -3.00 4.32
C CYS A 58 2.80 -2.87 3.35
N ASP A 59 2.84 -3.66 2.27
CA ASP A 59 1.73 -3.86 1.34
C ASP A 59 1.75 -5.33 0.88
N PRO A 60 1.05 -6.23 1.59
CA PRO A 60 1.12 -7.66 1.31
C PRO A 60 0.48 -8.03 -0.04
N ASN A 61 -0.33 -7.15 -0.63
CA ASN A 61 -0.93 -7.38 -1.95
C ASN A 61 0.10 -7.24 -3.08
N ASN A 62 1.23 -6.59 -2.83
CA ASN A 62 2.31 -6.48 -3.80
C ASN A 62 3.26 -7.68 -3.67
N PRO A 63 3.39 -8.54 -4.71
CA PRO A 63 4.19 -9.74 -4.60
C PRO A 63 5.70 -9.52 -4.38
N ALA A 64 6.19 -8.30 -4.60
CA ALA A 64 7.59 -7.92 -4.39
C ALA A 64 7.86 -7.34 -2.99
N ILE A 65 6.84 -7.23 -2.14
CA ILE A 65 6.91 -6.61 -0.81
C ILE A 65 6.59 -7.64 0.26
N TYR A 66 7.55 -7.86 1.17
CA TYR A 66 7.38 -8.62 2.40
C TYR A 66 7.30 -7.64 3.57
N CYS A 67 6.34 -7.84 4.45
CA CYS A 67 6.17 -6.99 5.62
C CYS A 67 7.24 -7.30 6.67
N TRP A 68 7.53 -6.30 7.52
CA TRP A 68 8.64 -6.38 8.48
C TRP A 68 8.52 -7.58 9.44
N TRP A 69 7.32 -7.90 9.88
CA TRP A 69 7.03 -9.02 10.76
C TRP A 69 7.34 -10.38 10.13
N GLU A 70 7.14 -10.54 8.82
CA GLU A 70 7.36 -11.79 8.10
C GLU A 70 8.84 -12.16 8.08
N ALA A 71 9.74 -11.17 8.04
CA ALA A 71 11.17 -11.38 8.23
C ALA A 71 11.46 -11.93 9.63
N GLY A 72 10.86 -11.35 10.67
CA GLY A 72 10.93 -11.86 12.04
C GLY A 72 10.52 -13.32 12.13
N ALA A 73 9.41 -13.69 11.47
CA ALA A 73 8.89 -15.04 11.42
C ALA A 73 9.80 -16.02 10.64
N MET A 74 10.40 -15.56 9.53
CA MET A 74 11.39 -16.30 8.75
C MET A 74 12.59 -16.71 9.62
N PHE A 75 13.12 -15.78 10.43
CA PHE A 75 14.25 -16.08 11.32
C PHE A 75 13.88 -17.09 12.41
N GLY A 76 12.66 -17.07 12.93
CA GLY A 76 12.16 -18.11 13.83
C GLY A 76 12.14 -19.50 13.18
N SER A 77 11.78 -19.56 11.89
CA SER A 77 11.78 -20.83 11.13
C SER A 77 13.20 -21.36 10.92
N LEU A 78 14.19 -20.48 10.79
CA LEU A 78 15.61 -20.86 10.72
C LEU A 78 16.17 -21.32 12.07
N ILE A 79 15.67 -20.81 13.21
CA ILE A 79 16.02 -21.33 14.54
C ILE A 79 15.51 -22.77 14.69
N HIS A 80 14.27 -23.04 14.29
CA HIS A 80 13.75 -24.41 14.28
C HIS A 80 14.48 -25.31 13.28
N TYR A 81 14.83 -24.80 12.09
CA TYR A 81 15.68 -25.53 11.15
C TYR A 81 16.99 -25.98 11.80
N TRP A 82 17.70 -25.06 12.48
CA TRP A 82 18.91 -25.39 13.24
C TRP A 82 18.61 -26.43 14.33
N GLN A 83 17.51 -26.27 15.07
CA GLN A 83 17.14 -27.18 16.15
C GLN A 83 16.84 -28.61 15.64
N TYR A 84 16.21 -28.74 14.47
CA TYR A 84 15.88 -30.04 13.86
C TYR A 84 17.09 -30.73 13.21
N THR A 85 17.93 -29.95 12.54
CA THR A 85 18.99 -30.49 11.66
C THR A 85 20.40 -30.40 12.26
N ASN A 86 20.58 -29.59 13.30
CA ASN A 86 21.86 -29.20 13.88
C ASN A 86 22.79 -28.48 12.88
N ASP A 87 22.26 -27.96 11.77
CA ASP A 87 22.98 -27.11 10.81
C ASP A 87 23.00 -25.66 11.29
N SER A 88 24.19 -25.17 11.65
CA SER A 88 24.41 -23.81 12.16
C SER A 88 24.73 -22.77 11.09
N SER A 89 24.65 -23.11 9.80
CA SER A 89 25.07 -22.24 8.69
C SER A 89 24.38 -20.87 8.69
N TYR A 90 23.11 -20.80 9.13
CA TYR A 90 22.35 -19.56 9.18
C TYR A 90 22.31 -18.90 10.57
N ASN A 91 22.94 -19.48 11.59
CA ASN A 91 22.87 -18.94 12.95
C ASN A 91 23.44 -17.51 13.06
N PRO A 92 24.60 -17.18 12.46
CA PRO A 92 25.14 -15.82 12.54
C PRO A 92 24.23 -14.77 11.91
N VAL A 93 23.58 -15.09 10.77
CA VAL A 93 22.68 -14.14 10.08
C VAL A 93 21.37 -13.95 10.83
N VAL A 94 20.83 -15.02 11.44
CA VAL A 94 19.66 -14.95 12.32
C VAL A 94 19.97 -14.06 13.53
N ALA A 95 21.09 -14.29 14.22
CA ALA A 95 21.48 -13.50 15.38
C ALA A 95 21.67 -12.01 15.03
N GLN A 96 22.37 -11.73 13.92
CA GLN A 96 22.56 -10.37 13.42
C GLN A 96 21.21 -9.68 13.12
N ALA A 97 20.30 -10.38 12.43
CA ALA A 97 19.02 -9.82 12.03
C ALA A 97 18.12 -9.49 13.24
N LEU A 98 17.97 -10.42 14.18
CA LEU A 98 17.18 -10.21 15.40
C LEU A 98 17.75 -9.05 16.23
N GLN A 99 19.07 -9.00 16.43
CA GLN A 99 19.69 -7.91 17.21
C GLN A 99 19.57 -6.56 16.49
N PHE A 100 19.73 -6.52 15.17
CA PHE A 100 19.61 -5.27 14.42
C PHE A 100 18.21 -4.66 14.49
N GLN A 101 17.17 -5.50 14.50
CA GLN A 101 15.76 -5.07 14.50
C GLN A 101 15.18 -4.81 15.89
N ARG A 102 15.97 -4.94 16.97
CA ARG A 102 15.52 -4.76 18.36
C ARG A 102 15.02 -3.35 18.69
N GLY A 103 15.45 -2.34 17.94
CA GLY A 103 15.14 -0.93 18.20
C GLY A 103 15.90 -0.35 19.39
N PRO A 104 15.79 0.98 19.64
CA PRO A 104 16.55 1.66 20.70
C PRO A 104 16.12 1.23 22.11
N ASP A 105 14.86 0.80 22.28
CA ASP A 105 14.31 0.36 23.56
C ASP A 105 14.41 -1.16 23.78
N ASN A 106 15.12 -1.88 22.90
CA ASN A 106 15.32 -3.34 22.94
C ASN A 106 14.01 -4.14 23.06
N ASN A 107 12.96 -3.71 22.36
CA ASN A 107 11.62 -4.27 22.45
C ASN A 107 11.00 -4.57 21.09
N PHE A 108 11.80 -4.69 20.03
CA PHE A 108 11.32 -4.89 18.65
C PHE A 108 10.27 -3.84 18.22
N ASN A 109 10.44 -2.59 18.68
CA ASN A 109 9.65 -1.45 18.20
C ASN A 109 10.57 -0.38 17.58
N PRO A 110 11.31 -0.69 16.50
CA PRO A 110 12.20 0.27 15.87
C PRO A 110 11.40 1.44 15.26
N PRO A 111 11.79 2.72 15.51
CA PRO A 111 11.06 3.89 15.02
C PRO A 111 10.81 3.92 13.51
N ASN A 112 11.71 3.34 12.72
CA ASN A 112 11.57 3.25 11.26
C ASN A 112 10.34 2.46 10.81
N GLN A 113 9.79 1.58 11.65
CA GLN A 113 8.63 0.74 11.34
C GLN A 113 7.32 1.33 11.88
N SER A 114 7.33 2.53 12.47
CA SER A 114 6.16 3.11 13.17
C SER A 114 4.90 3.24 12.31
N LYS A 115 5.05 3.42 10.99
CA LYS A 115 3.93 3.62 10.05
C LYS A 115 3.07 2.36 9.84
N SER A 116 3.61 1.18 10.13
CA SER A 116 2.92 -0.10 9.99
C SER A 116 3.12 -1.00 11.20
N MET A 117 3.46 -0.42 12.36
CA MET A 117 3.72 -1.20 13.57
C MET A 117 2.43 -1.69 14.20
N GLY A 118 2.13 -2.97 14.00
CA GLY A 118 1.14 -3.74 14.73
C GLY A 118 1.67 -4.38 16.01
N VAL A 119 0.74 -4.69 16.91
CA VAL A 119 1.01 -5.50 18.11
C VAL A 119 1.39 -6.92 17.70
N ASP A 120 0.72 -7.44 16.67
CA ASP A 120 1.05 -8.65 15.94
C ASP A 120 2.45 -8.59 15.30
N ASP A 121 2.80 -7.51 14.60
CA ASP A 121 4.13 -7.38 14.00
C ASP A 121 5.23 -7.58 15.05
N GLN A 122 5.09 -6.91 16.19
CA GLN A 122 6.06 -6.95 17.29
C GLN A 122 6.15 -8.35 17.95
N VAL A 123 5.02 -9.05 18.14
CA VAL A 123 5.07 -10.39 18.76
C VAL A 123 5.71 -11.44 17.87
N PHE A 124 5.67 -11.32 16.53
CA PHE A 124 6.35 -12.29 15.67
C PHE A 124 7.88 -12.28 15.86
N TRP A 125 8.47 -11.11 16.11
CA TRP A 125 9.87 -11.03 16.52
C TRP A 125 10.11 -11.60 17.92
N ALA A 126 9.18 -11.35 18.86
CA ALA A 126 9.23 -11.96 20.19
C ALA A 126 9.12 -13.50 20.14
N PHE A 127 8.35 -14.06 19.22
CA PHE A 127 8.25 -15.51 19.03
C PHE A 127 9.58 -16.09 18.62
N SER A 128 10.28 -15.47 17.67
CA SER A 128 11.62 -15.90 17.27
C SER A 128 12.64 -15.78 18.41
N ALA A 129 12.55 -14.72 19.23
CA ALA A 129 13.35 -14.62 20.45
C ALA A 129 13.02 -15.73 21.46
N MET A 130 11.74 -16.06 21.67
CA MET A 130 11.35 -17.17 22.53
C MET A 130 11.75 -18.53 21.98
N ASP A 131 11.70 -18.73 20.65
CA ASP A 131 12.19 -19.95 19.99
C ASP A 131 13.69 -20.11 20.26
N ALA A 132 14.45 -19.02 20.19
CA ALA A 132 15.87 -19.00 20.54
C ALA A 132 16.12 -19.41 22.00
N VAL A 133 15.32 -18.89 22.94
CA VAL A 133 15.42 -19.27 24.36
C VAL A 133 15.12 -20.75 24.57
N GLU A 134 14.02 -21.23 24.01
CA GLU A 134 13.52 -22.59 24.22
C GLU A 134 14.40 -23.64 23.54
N ALA A 135 15.10 -23.28 22.46
CA ALA A 135 16.06 -24.15 21.79
C ALA A 135 17.49 -24.10 22.39
N ASN A 136 17.82 -23.10 23.23
CA ASN A 136 19.20 -22.67 23.53
C ASN A 136 19.99 -22.28 22.27
N PHE A 137 19.37 -21.50 21.39
CA PHE A 137 20.08 -20.88 20.29
C PHE A 137 21.20 -19.98 20.81
N PRO A 138 22.37 -19.92 20.15
CA PRO A 138 23.49 -19.10 20.61
C PRO A 138 23.09 -17.64 20.83
N GLU A 139 23.57 -17.05 21.92
CA GLU A 139 23.43 -15.61 22.17
C GLU A 139 24.25 -14.79 21.18
N SER A 140 23.94 -13.49 21.07
CA SER A 140 24.72 -12.58 20.23
C SER A 140 26.15 -12.40 20.75
N ASP A 141 27.10 -12.32 19.83
CA ASP A 141 28.50 -11.97 20.12
C ASP A 141 28.73 -10.44 20.24
N GLU A 142 27.71 -9.62 19.97
CA GLU A 142 27.77 -8.17 20.14
C GLU A 142 27.90 -7.80 21.64
N GLU A 143 28.81 -6.87 21.94
CA GLU A 143 29.00 -6.35 23.29
C GLU A 143 27.73 -5.67 23.81
N ASP A 144 27.35 -5.98 25.05
CA ASP A 144 26.13 -5.47 25.70
C ASP A 144 24.80 -5.78 24.97
N ALA A 145 24.79 -6.72 24.02
CA ALA A 145 23.55 -7.14 23.38
C ALA A 145 22.56 -7.73 24.40
N PRO A 146 21.27 -7.32 24.35
CA PRO A 146 20.25 -7.94 25.18
C PRO A 146 20.09 -9.40 24.76
N SER A 147 19.96 -10.26 25.76
CA SER A 147 19.68 -11.68 25.57
C SER A 147 18.30 -11.93 24.96
N TRP A 148 18.11 -13.08 24.32
CA TRP A 148 16.84 -13.45 23.70
C TRP A 148 15.65 -13.40 24.66
N LEU A 149 15.81 -13.89 25.89
CA LEU A 149 14.76 -13.86 26.90
C LEU A 149 14.42 -12.41 27.33
N SER A 150 15.42 -11.55 27.53
CA SER A 150 15.18 -10.14 27.84
C SER A 150 14.45 -9.39 26.71
N LEU A 151 14.74 -9.70 25.44
CA LEU A 151 14.02 -9.11 24.29
C LEU A 151 12.54 -9.53 24.27
N ALA A 152 12.25 -10.80 24.53
CA ALA A 152 10.87 -11.29 24.63
C ALA A 152 10.12 -10.67 25.82
N GLN A 153 10.78 -10.53 26.98
CA GLN A 153 10.23 -9.84 28.14
C GLN A 153 9.96 -8.36 27.86
N ALA A 154 10.84 -7.71 27.09
CA ALA A 154 10.67 -6.31 26.69
C ALA A 154 9.44 -6.09 25.81
N VAL A 155 9.21 -6.96 24.83
CA VAL A 155 7.98 -6.92 24.01
C VAL A 155 6.76 -7.11 24.89
N PHE A 156 6.74 -8.13 25.74
CA PHE A 156 5.60 -8.36 26.64
C PHE A 156 5.31 -7.16 27.53
N ASN A 157 6.33 -6.59 28.19
CA ASN A 157 6.18 -5.47 29.11
C ASN A 157 5.69 -4.21 28.39
N TYR A 158 6.19 -3.95 27.19
CA TYR A 158 5.72 -2.85 26.35
C TYR A 158 4.25 -3.06 25.95
N GLN A 159 3.90 -4.23 25.43
CA GLN A 159 2.54 -4.54 25.00
C GLN A 159 1.55 -4.54 26.16
N LYS A 160 1.95 -4.98 27.35
CA LYS A 160 1.11 -4.92 28.55
C LYS A 160 0.51 -3.52 28.78
N ALA A 161 1.26 -2.46 28.47
CA ALA A 161 0.80 -1.07 28.58
C ALA A 161 -0.17 -0.63 27.46
N LEU A 162 -0.31 -1.42 26.39
CA LEU A 162 -1.23 -1.19 25.27
C LEU A 162 -2.61 -1.84 25.47
N TRP A 163 -2.82 -2.60 26.55
CA TRP A 163 -4.10 -3.25 26.82
C TRP A 163 -5.19 -2.19 27.06
N ASP A 164 -6.18 -2.12 26.17
CA ASP A 164 -7.21 -1.09 26.24
C ASP A 164 -8.41 -1.53 27.04
N THR A 165 -8.51 -1.03 28.28
CA THR A 165 -9.66 -1.26 29.17
C THR A 165 -10.85 -0.34 28.90
N ASN A 166 -10.71 0.67 28.04
CA ASN A 166 -11.77 1.66 27.80
C ASN A 166 -12.80 1.19 26.77
N THR A 167 -12.39 0.36 25.81
CA THR A 167 -13.27 -0.21 24.79
C THR A 167 -13.33 -1.72 24.92
N CYS A 168 -14.51 -2.31 24.67
CA CYS A 168 -14.71 -3.76 24.60
C CYS A 168 -14.31 -4.54 25.87
N GLY A 169 -14.24 -3.89 27.03
CA GLY A 169 -13.88 -4.51 28.31
C GLY A 169 -12.44 -5.02 28.39
N GLY A 170 -11.56 -4.64 27.45
CA GLY A 170 -10.22 -5.19 27.30
C GLY A 170 -9.86 -5.39 25.83
N GLY A 171 -8.72 -6.02 25.60
CA GLY A 171 -8.21 -6.37 24.27
C GLY A 171 -7.21 -5.37 23.73
N PHE A 172 -6.20 -5.88 23.04
CA PHE A 172 -5.26 -5.09 22.25
C PHE A 172 -5.91 -4.68 20.93
N HIS A 173 -5.65 -3.42 20.55
CA HIS A 173 -5.82 -2.97 19.18
C HIS A 173 -4.82 -3.68 18.26
N TRP A 174 -5.12 -3.75 16.97
CA TRP A 174 -4.23 -4.30 15.96
C TRP A 174 -2.94 -3.49 15.89
N GLN A 175 -3.07 -2.18 15.68
CA GLN A 175 -1.94 -1.27 15.56
C GLN A 175 -1.38 -0.88 16.93
N VAL A 176 -0.11 -0.49 17.01
CA VAL A 176 0.52 0.10 18.22
C VAL A 176 0.24 1.60 18.32
N PHE A 177 0.03 2.27 17.19
CA PHE A 177 -0.15 3.72 17.14
C PHE A 177 -1.51 4.13 16.58
N GLN A 178 -2.16 5.09 17.26
CA GLN A 178 -3.51 5.56 16.92
C GLN A 178 -3.67 6.17 15.53
N PHE A 179 -2.58 6.62 14.91
CA PHE A 179 -2.59 7.21 13.57
C PHE A 179 -2.50 6.17 12.45
N ASN A 180 -2.25 4.90 12.75
CA ASN A 180 -2.18 3.85 11.75
C ASN A 180 -3.60 3.40 11.36
N ALA A 181 -3.77 3.08 10.08
CA ALA A 181 -5.01 2.50 9.59
C ALA A 181 -5.26 1.16 10.29
N GLY A 182 -6.51 0.92 10.70
CA GLY A 182 -6.87 -0.29 11.45
C GLY A 182 -6.61 -0.22 12.96
N TRP A 183 -6.18 0.92 13.52
CA TRP A 183 -6.07 1.08 14.97
C TRP A 183 -7.37 0.76 15.72
N ASN A 184 -8.54 1.06 15.15
CA ASN A 184 -9.83 0.75 15.79
C ASN A 184 -10.12 -0.77 15.85
N LEU A 185 -9.43 -1.60 15.07
CA LEU A 185 -9.65 -3.03 15.03
C LEU A 185 -8.96 -3.69 16.22
N LYS A 186 -9.65 -4.61 16.91
CA LYS A 186 -9.06 -5.56 17.83
C LYS A 186 -9.08 -6.93 17.17
N ASN A 187 -7.91 -7.48 16.88
CA ASN A 187 -7.79 -8.68 16.06
C ASN A 187 -7.34 -9.91 16.86
N ALA A 188 -7.60 -11.09 16.31
CA ALA A 188 -7.25 -12.34 16.96
C ALA A 188 -5.73 -12.56 17.06
N VAL A 189 -4.95 -12.15 16.06
CA VAL A 189 -3.49 -12.36 16.04
C VAL A 189 -2.77 -11.53 17.11
N SER A 190 -3.10 -10.26 17.31
CA SER A 190 -2.47 -9.43 18.34
C SER A 190 -2.77 -9.95 19.75
N ASN A 191 -4.02 -10.33 20.00
CA ASN A 191 -4.45 -10.84 21.31
C ASN A 191 -3.96 -12.27 21.56
N GLY A 192 -4.17 -13.18 20.61
CA GLY A 192 -3.69 -14.56 20.67
C GLY A 192 -2.17 -14.64 20.72
N GLY A 193 -1.50 -13.72 20.02
CA GLY A 193 -0.05 -13.62 20.02
C GLY A 193 0.53 -13.15 21.36
N ASN A 194 -0.08 -12.13 21.99
CA ASN A 194 0.30 -11.73 23.34
C ASN A 194 -0.01 -12.84 24.37
N PHE A 195 -1.15 -13.52 24.25
CA PHE A 195 -1.49 -14.68 25.07
C PHE A 195 -0.41 -15.78 24.99
N GLN A 196 -0.01 -16.17 23.78
CA GLN A 196 1.05 -17.14 23.57
C GLN A 196 2.38 -16.67 24.18
N LEU A 197 2.77 -15.42 23.94
CA LEU A 197 4.00 -14.87 24.50
C LEU A 197 3.99 -14.92 26.03
N ALA A 198 2.88 -14.53 26.65
CA ALA A 198 2.69 -14.59 28.10
C ALA A 198 2.78 -16.03 28.63
N ALA A 199 2.10 -16.99 27.98
CA ALA A 199 2.14 -18.39 28.36
C ALA A 199 3.56 -18.99 28.27
N ARG A 200 4.29 -18.67 27.20
CA ARG A 200 5.68 -19.10 27.01
C ARG A 200 6.63 -18.48 28.04
N LEU A 201 6.51 -17.18 28.31
CA LEU A 201 7.28 -16.51 29.37
C LEU A 201 6.99 -17.11 30.75
N ALA A 202 5.73 -17.40 31.06
CA ALA A 202 5.33 -18.08 32.29
C ALA A 202 5.99 -19.47 32.40
N TYR A 203 5.96 -20.25 31.31
CA TYR A 203 6.60 -21.55 31.22
C TYR A 203 8.12 -21.48 31.44
N VAL A 204 8.80 -20.58 30.71
CA VAL A 204 10.27 -20.47 30.75
C VAL A 204 10.76 -19.95 32.10
N THR A 205 10.13 -18.91 32.64
CA THR A 205 10.59 -18.22 33.84
C THR A 205 10.01 -18.78 35.13
N GLY A 206 8.88 -19.47 35.08
CA GLY A 206 8.10 -19.88 36.25
C GLY A 206 7.41 -18.72 36.98
N ASN A 207 7.39 -17.51 36.41
CA ASN A 207 6.75 -16.35 37.02
C ASN A 207 5.23 -16.36 36.78
N SER A 208 4.45 -16.43 37.86
CA SER A 208 2.99 -16.53 37.82
C SER A 208 2.33 -15.28 37.22
N SER A 209 2.94 -14.10 37.29
CA SER A 209 2.34 -12.88 36.74
C SER A 209 2.15 -12.95 35.22
N TYR A 210 3.00 -13.69 34.50
CA TYR A 210 2.79 -13.95 33.07
C TYR A 210 1.63 -14.93 32.85
N ALA A 211 1.46 -15.93 33.72
CA ALA A 211 0.34 -16.87 33.66
C ALA A 211 -1.00 -16.19 33.96
N ASP A 212 -1.03 -15.29 34.94
CA ASP A 212 -2.20 -14.46 35.25
C ASP A 212 -2.61 -13.61 34.06
N TRP A 213 -1.62 -13.02 33.36
CA TRP A 213 -1.86 -12.27 32.14
C TRP A 213 -2.38 -13.16 31.00
N ALA A 214 -1.81 -14.35 30.82
CA ALA A 214 -2.27 -15.31 29.82
C ALA A 214 -3.73 -15.73 30.07
N ASN A 215 -4.13 -15.99 31.32
CA ASN A 215 -5.52 -16.25 31.67
C ASN A 215 -6.41 -15.05 31.29
N MET A 216 -6.03 -13.83 31.70
CA MET A 216 -6.80 -12.62 31.42
C MET A 216 -7.05 -12.40 29.93
N VAL A 217 -6.01 -12.54 29.10
CA VAL A 217 -6.14 -12.34 27.64
C VAL A 217 -7.00 -13.43 27.00
N TYR A 218 -6.80 -14.70 27.40
CA TYR A 218 -7.62 -15.81 26.88
C TYR A 218 -9.09 -15.63 27.25
N ASP A 219 -9.39 -15.34 28.52
CA ASP A 219 -10.76 -15.17 29.00
C ASP A 219 -11.46 -13.99 28.32
N TRP A 220 -10.73 -12.92 28.00
CA TRP A 220 -11.25 -11.83 27.18
C TRP A 220 -11.57 -12.30 25.75
N MET A 221 -10.65 -13.03 25.10
CA MET A 221 -10.91 -13.54 23.74
C MET A 221 -12.12 -14.48 23.70
N GLU A 222 -12.23 -15.39 24.67
CA GLU A 222 -13.33 -16.37 24.80
C GLU A 222 -14.70 -15.70 24.98
N THR A 223 -14.75 -14.52 25.60
CA THR A 223 -15.99 -13.75 25.81
C THR A 223 -16.28 -12.72 24.72
N SER A 224 -15.31 -12.47 23.84
CA SER A 224 -15.42 -11.50 22.74
C SER A 224 -16.12 -12.07 21.51
N ALA A 225 -16.48 -11.20 20.55
CA ALA A 225 -17.01 -11.62 19.25
C ALA A 225 -16.00 -12.42 18.40
N LEU A 226 -14.71 -12.44 18.77
CA LEU A 226 -13.67 -13.16 18.04
C LEU A 226 -13.78 -14.68 18.19
N MET A 227 -14.35 -15.19 19.28
CA MET A 227 -14.47 -16.64 19.51
C MET A 227 -15.94 -17.04 19.57
N GLN A 228 -16.37 -17.90 18.63
CA GLN A 228 -17.75 -18.38 18.59
C GLN A 228 -17.78 -19.87 18.27
N THR A 229 -18.35 -20.66 19.17
CA THR A 229 -18.61 -22.08 18.91
C THR A 229 -19.94 -22.24 18.21
N ASP A 230 -19.94 -22.87 17.04
CA ASP A 230 -21.17 -23.24 16.36
C ASP A 230 -21.88 -24.36 17.15
N PRO A 231 -23.10 -24.13 17.65
CA PRO A 231 -23.81 -25.10 18.46
C PRO A 231 -24.18 -26.38 17.69
N SER A 232 -24.19 -26.34 16.35
CA SER A 232 -24.58 -27.48 15.53
C SER A 232 -23.41 -28.42 15.22
N SER A 233 -22.27 -27.88 14.78
CA SER A 233 -21.08 -28.67 14.46
C SER A 233 -20.11 -28.85 15.63
N GLY A 234 -20.21 -28.00 16.67
CA GLY A 234 -19.22 -27.91 17.75
C GLY A 234 -17.89 -27.26 17.34
N VAL A 235 -17.79 -26.75 16.11
CA VAL A 235 -16.59 -26.06 15.61
C VAL A 235 -16.47 -24.70 16.29
N LEU A 236 -15.31 -24.46 16.90
CA LEU A 236 -14.90 -23.16 17.37
C LEU A 236 -14.36 -22.32 16.20
N TYR A 237 -15.04 -21.22 15.90
CA TYR A 237 -14.57 -20.20 14.98
C TYR A 237 -13.77 -19.15 15.73
N ILE A 238 -12.51 -18.96 15.34
CA ILE A 238 -11.65 -17.86 15.78
C ILE A 238 -11.59 -16.86 14.62
N TRP A 239 -12.43 -15.85 14.71
CA TRP A 239 -12.62 -14.81 13.71
C TRP A 239 -11.48 -13.77 13.75
N ASP A 240 -11.28 -13.09 12.63
CA ASP A 240 -10.07 -12.30 12.42
C ASP A 240 -10.07 -10.97 13.20
N ASN A 241 -11.12 -10.17 13.07
CA ASN A 241 -11.20 -8.83 13.64
C ASN A 241 -12.56 -8.53 14.27
N THR A 242 -12.56 -7.69 15.30
CA THR A 242 -13.72 -6.96 15.80
C THR A 242 -13.39 -5.46 15.86
N ASP A 243 -14.39 -4.59 15.95
CA ASP A 243 -14.19 -3.14 15.87
C ASP A 243 -14.53 -2.42 17.19
N SER A 244 -13.56 -1.72 17.77
CA SER A 244 -13.78 -0.94 18.99
C SER A 244 -14.77 0.19 18.81
N ASN A 245 -14.97 0.73 17.59
CA ASN A 245 -15.93 1.79 17.31
C ASN A 245 -17.39 1.33 17.47
N ASN A 246 -17.65 0.03 17.32
CA ASN A 246 -18.98 -0.57 17.52
C ASN A 246 -19.08 -1.36 18.83
N ASN A 247 -18.16 -1.11 19.77
CA ASN A 247 -18.05 -1.82 21.04
C ASN A 247 -17.82 -3.33 20.89
N CYS A 248 -17.11 -3.72 19.83
CA CYS A 248 -16.75 -5.10 19.49
C CYS A 248 -17.96 -6.04 19.41
N THR A 249 -19.05 -5.56 18.81
CA THR A 249 -20.33 -6.28 18.78
C THR A 249 -20.45 -7.24 17.60
N ASP A 250 -19.70 -7.01 16.53
CA ASP A 250 -19.61 -7.87 15.37
C ASP A 250 -18.16 -8.30 15.09
N GLN A 251 -18.01 -9.16 14.10
CA GLN A 251 -16.73 -9.70 13.72
C GLN A 251 -16.60 -9.85 12.20
N THR A 252 -15.37 -9.67 11.72
CA THR A 252 -14.99 -9.99 10.34
C THR A 252 -14.76 -11.49 10.23
N ARG A 253 -15.57 -12.16 9.42
CA ARG A 253 -15.66 -13.63 9.35
C ARG A 253 -14.63 -14.27 8.41
N TYR A 254 -13.36 -13.97 8.64
CA TYR A 254 -12.26 -14.75 8.08
C TYR A 254 -11.69 -15.67 9.17
N VAL A 255 -11.28 -16.87 8.75
CA VAL A 255 -10.56 -17.83 9.60
C VAL A 255 -9.22 -18.13 8.95
N TRP A 256 -8.15 -18.00 9.72
CA TRP A 256 -6.78 -18.12 9.25
C TRP A 256 -6.03 -19.11 10.14
N THR A 257 -5.13 -19.93 9.57
CA THR A 257 -4.47 -21.01 10.32
C THR A 257 -3.69 -20.50 11.53
N TYR A 258 -3.05 -19.33 11.40
CA TYR A 258 -2.22 -18.75 12.45
C TYR A 258 -3.01 -18.28 13.69
N ASN A 259 -4.26 -17.83 13.54
CA ASN A 259 -5.11 -17.42 14.67
C ASN A 259 -5.44 -18.62 15.58
N TYR A 260 -5.65 -19.79 14.97
CA TYR A 260 -5.84 -21.04 15.71
C TYR A 260 -4.53 -21.48 16.37
N GLY A 261 -3.43 -21.36 15.64
CA GLY A 261 -2.11 -21.75 16.10
C GLY A 261 -1.64 -21.00 17.36
N THR A 262 -1.85 -19.68 17.43
CA THR A 262 -1.45 -18.87 18.59
C THR A 262 -2.18 -19.29 19.87
N LEU A 263 -3.51 -19.48 19.78
CA LEU A 263 -4.32 -19.96 20.91
C LEU A 263 -4.03 -21.41 21.26
N LEU A 264 -3.76 -22.27 20.28
CA LEU A 264 -3.47 -23.68 20.50
C LEU A 264 -2.18 -23.88 21.30
N VAL A 265 -1.07 -23.29 20.83
CA VAL A 265 0.22 -23.51 21.48
C VAL A 265 0.32 -22.76 22.80
N GLY A 266 -0.24 -21.55 22.91
CA GLY A 266 -0.34 -20.85 24.20
C GLY A 266 -1.09 -21.70 25.24
N SER A 267 -2.20 -22.33 24.83
CA SER A 267 -2.97 -23.26 25.69
C SER A 267 -2.16 -24.51 26.04
N ALA A 268 -1.32 -25.02 25.13
CA ALA A 268 -0.42 -26.15 25.39
C ALA A 268 0.67 -25.82 26.42
N TYR A 269 1.26 -24.62 26.37
CA TYR A 269 2.20 -24.15 27.40
C TYR A 269 1.49 -24.00 28.75
N MET A 270 0.28 -23.46 28.79
CA MET A 270 -0.48 -23.32 30.03
C MET A 270 -0.90 -24.68 30.61
N TYR A 271 -1.28 -25.65 29.78
CA TYR A 271 -1.54 -27.04 30.20
C TYR A 271 -0.30 -27.63 30.89
N ASN A 272 0.87 -27.51 30.26
CA ASN A 272 2.10 -28.05 30.82
C ASN A 272 2.52 -27.32 32.11
N LEU A 273 2.45 -25.99 32.13
CA LEU A 273 2.74 -25.16 33.30
C LEU A 273 1.86 -25.49 34.51
N THR A 274 0.58 -25.80 34.26
CA THR A 274 -0.40 -26.15 35.30
C THR A 274 -0.44 -27.64 35.65
N ASN A 275 0.57 -28.40 35.22
CA ASN A 275 0.69 -29.85 35.45
C ASN A 275 -0.52 -30.66 34.96
N GLY A 276 -1.05 -30.30 33.79
CA GLY A 276 -2.13 -31.03 33.14
C GLY A 276 -3.53 -30.64 33.62
N SER A 277 -3.78 -29.34 33.81
CA SER A 277 -5.11 -28.84 34.15
C SER A 277 -6.15 -29.23 33.10
N SER A 278 -7.28 -29.79 33.54
CA SER A 278 -8.39 -30.17 32.64
C SER A 278 -8.94 -28.98 31.87
N VAL A 279 -8.94 -27.78 32.46
CA VAL A 279 -9.40 -26.56 31.77
C VAL A 279 -8.55 -26.27 30.52
N TRP A 280 -7.23 -26.37 30.65
CA TRP A 280 -6.33 -26.15 29.52
C TRP A 280 -6.32 -27.33 28.55
N GLU A 281 -6.54 -28.55 29.03
CA GLU A 281 -6.72 -29.72 28.17
C GLU A 281 -7.97 -29.58 27.28
N ASP A 282 -9.09 -29.16 27.85
CA ASP A 282 -10.35 -28.94 27.13
C ASP A 282 -10.20 -27.83 26.09
N ARG A 283 -9.51 -26.73 26.45
CA ARG A 283 -9.19 -25.64 25.51
C ARG A 283 -8.32 -26.13 24.35
N VAL A 284 -7.23 -26.87 24.63
CA VAL A 284 -6.37 -27.47 23.60
C VAL A 284 -7.18 -28.38 22.68
N ASN A 285 -7.97 -29.30 23.23
CA ASN A 285 -8.74 -30.26 22.42
C ASN A 285 -9.81 -29.56 21.57
N THR A 286 -10.48 -28.54 22.09
CA THR A 286 -11.51 -27.78 21.35
C THR A 286 -10.90 -27.04 20.16
N ILE A 287 -9.78 -26.34 20.39
CA ILE A 287 -9.06 -25.62 19.33
C ILE A 287 -8.50 -26.60 18.31
N LEU A 288 -7.90 -27.71 18.76
CA LEU A 288 -7.29 -28.73 17.89
C LEU A 288 -8.32 -29.42 17.00
N ASN A 289 -9.47 -29.84 17.56
CA ASN A 289 -10.55 -30.46 16.79
C ASN A 289 -11.12 -29.51 15.73
N SER A 290 -11.27 -28.23 16.08
CA SER A 290 -11.73 -27.19 15.15
C SER A 290 -10.69 -26.93 14.06
N THR A 291 -9.41 -26.90 14.43
CA THR A 291 -8.29 -26.78 13.48
C THR A 291 -8.28 -27.93 12.47
N PHE A 292 -8.48 -29.17 12.93
CA PHE A 292 -8.56 -30.33 12.05
C PHE A 292 -9.78 -30.32 11.13
N THR A 293 -10.91 -29.82 11.63
CA THR A 293 -12.14 -29.72 10.82
C THR A 293 -12.00 -28.68 9.71
N LEU A 294 -11.38 -27.54 10.01
CA LEU A 294 -11.29 -26.41 9.08
C LEU A 294 -10.12 -26.52 8.12
N PHE A 295 -8.90 -26.78 8.61
CA PHE A 295 -7.67 -26.63 7.82
C PHE A 295 -7.08 -27.94 7.31
N PHE A 296 -7.73 -29.07 7.60
CA PHE A 296 -7.39 -30.38 7.04
C PHE A 296 -8.60 -30.97 6.32
N PRO A 297 -9.05 -30.34 5.22
CA PRO A 297 -10.33 -30.64 4.61
C PRO A 297 -10.36 -32.06 4.04
N SER A 298 -11.49 -32.74 4.24
CA SER A 298 -11.70 -34.13 3.81
C SER A 298 -11.58 -34.33 2.30
N GLN A 299 -11.91 -33.31 1.51
CA GLN A 299 -11.77 -33.32 0.05
C GLN A 299 -10.31 -33.44 -0.43
N TYR A 300 -9.33 -33.11 0.43
CA TYR A 300 -7.90 -33.29 0.17
C TYR A 300 -7.30 -34.48 0.94
N GLY A 301 -8.14 -35.44 1.35
CA GLY A 301 -7.73 -36.63 2.10
C GLY A 301 -7.65 -36.44 3.61
N GLY A 302 -8.00 -35.27 4.15
CA GLY A 302 -8.17 -35.03 5.59
C GLY A 302 -6.87 -34.91 6.40
N ASN A 303 -5.70 -35.00 5.77
CA ASN A 303 -4.40 -34.88 6.44
C ASN A 303 -3.47 -33.83 5.82
N ILE A 304 -3.90 -33.16 4.74
CA ILE A 304 -3.13 -32.09 4.10
C ILE A 304 -3.59 -30.73 4.63
N LEU A 305 -2.65 -29.99 5.20
CA LEU A 305 -2.89 -28.64 5.71
C LEU A 305 -3.12 -27.64 4.55
N SER A 306 -4.19 -26.86 4.63
CA SER A 306 -4.57 -25.88 3.61
C SER A 306 -5.14 -24.59 4.23
N GLU A 307 -4.78 -23.45 3.65
CA GLU A 307 -5.33 -22.14 4.00
C GLU A 307 -6.65 -21.89 3.24
N ILE A 308 -7.76 -22.24 3.88
CA ILE A 308 -9.05 -22.43 3.20
C ILE A 308 -9.65 -21.16 2.57
N GLN A 309 -9.23 -19.98 3.02
CA GLN A 309 -9.80 -18.70 2.55
C GLN A 309 -9.28 -18.30 1.17
N CYS A 310 -8.02 -18.61 0.86
CA CYS A 310 -7.33 -18.02 -0.29
C CYS A 310 -6.55 -19.04 -1.13
N GLU A 311 -6.13 -20.17 -0.55
CA GLU A 311 -5.20 -21.10 -1.20
C GLU A 311 -5.83 -21.79 -2.41
N SER A 312 -7.12 -22.13 -2.34
CA SER A 312 -7.84 -22.84 -3.43
C SER A 312 -7.92 -22.06 -4.73
N THR A 313 -7.86 -20.73 -4.65
CA THR A 313 -7.98 -19.82 -5.79
C THR A 313 -6.67 -19.08 -6.08
N LEU A 314 -5.59 -19.38 -5.35
CA LEU A 314 -4.27 -18.73 -5.46
C LEU A 314 -4.33 -17.21 -5.29
N VAL A 315 -5.25 -16.71 -4.47
CA VAL A 315 -5.43 -15.27 -4.20
C VAL A 315 -4.81 -14.81 -2.89
N CYS A 316 -4.07 -15.70 -2.20
CA CYS A 316 -3.38 -15.33 -0.96
C CYS A 316 -2.41 -14.17 -1.20
N ASP A 317 -2.42 -13.18 -0.33
CA ASP A 317 -1.41 -12.13 -0.29
C ASP A 317 -0.08 -12.64 0.29
N GLN A 318 0.95 -11.80 0.42
CA GLN A 318 2.25 -12.23 0.94
C GLN A 318 2.19 -12.71 2.40
N ASP A 319 1.42 -12.02 3.24
CA ASP A 319 1.23 -12.40 4.64
C ASP A 319 0.61 -13.80 4.74
N GLN A 320 -0.51 -14.02 4.04
CA GLN A 320 -1.31 -15.24 4.09
C GLN A 320 -0.55 -16.48 3.59
N LYS A 321 0.41 -16.30 2.67
CA LYS A 321 1.26 -17.41 2.18
C LYS A 321 2.12 -18.03 3.28
N SER A 322 2.40 -17.28 4.35
CA SER A 322 3.22 -17.75 5.46
C SER A 322 2.42 -18.45 6.58
N PHE A 323 1.10 -18.26 6.66
CA PHE A 323 0.30 -18.63 7.84
C PHE A 323 0.34 -20.12 8.20
N LYS A 324 0.40 -21.01 7.19
CA LYS A 324 0.53 -22.46 7.40
C LYS A 324 1.85 -22.84 8.08
N ALA A 325 2.92 -22.08 7.86
CA ALA A 325 4.22 -22.32 8.47
C ALA A 325 4.12 -22.33 10.00
N TYR A 326 3.41 -21.35 10.55
CA TYR A 326 3.28 -21.14 11.97
C TYR A 326 2.44 -22.23 12.61
N LEU A 327 1.27 -22.53 12.02
CA LEU A 327 0.41 -23.60 12.52
C LEU A 327 1.13 -24.96 12.51
N ALA A 328 1.90 -25.29 11.47
CA ALA A 328 2.65 -26.55 11.41
C ALA A 328 3.66 -26.67 12.57
N ARG A 329 4.45 -25.62 12.82
CA ARG A 329 5.40 -25.57 13.94
C ARG A 329 4.72 -25.67 15.30
N TRP A 330 3.62 -24.93 15.47
CA TRP A 330 2.88 -24.88 16.73
C TRP A 330 2.16 -26.19 17.03
N LEU A 331 1.63 -26.90 16.02
CA LEU A 331 1.16 -28.27 16.16
C LEU A 331 2.28 -29.20 16.64
N ALA A 332 3.48 -29.10 16.06
CA ALA A 332 4.62 -29.90 16.48
C ALA A 332 4.96 -29.68 17.96
N VAL A 333 5.01 -28.42 18.41
CA VAL A 333 5.24 -28.08 19.83
C VAL A 333 4.11 -28.59 20.73
N THR A 334 2.86 -28.40 20.34
CA THR A 334 1.68 -28.90 21.09
C THR A 334 1.74 -30.41 21.27
N SER A 335 2.18 -31.17 20.27
CA SER A 335 2.33 -32.62 20.37
C SER A 335 3.35 -33.07 21.44
N LEU A 336 4.34 -32.22 21.74
CA LEU A 336 5.33 -32.48 22.80
C LEU A 336 4.81 -32.08 24.19
N LEU A 337 4.16 -30.92 24.28
CA LEU A 337 3.69 -30.36 25.54
C LEU A 337 2.41 -31.03 26.06
N VAL A 338 1.59 -31.56 25.14
CA VAL A 338 0.34 -32.28 25.41
C VAL A 338 0.40 -33.65 24.71
N PRO A 339 1.12 -34.64 25.27
CA PRO A 339 1.42 -35.90 24.57
C PRO A 339 0.19 -36.70 24.10
N SER A 340 -0.98 -36.53 24.72
CA SER A 340 -2.24 -37.15 24.31
C SER A 340 -2.70 -36.72 22.91
N THR A 341 -2.24 -35.56 22.43
CA THR A 341 -2.58 -35.04 21.09
C THR A 341 -1.67 -35.57 19.99
N ALA A 342 -0.49 -36.10 20.32
CA ALA A 342 0.52 -36.52 19.36
C ALA A 342 0.03 -37.55 18.32
N PRO A 343 -0.77 -38.59 18.69
CA PRO A 343 -1.29 -39.55 17.71
C PRO A 343 -2.20 -38.94 16.64
N GLN A 344 -2.79 -37.78 16.92
CA GLN A 344 -3.67 -37.07 15.99
C GLN A 344 -2.91 -36.04 15.15
N ILE A 345 -1.89 -35.40 15.74
CA ILE A 345 -1.09 -34.35 15.11
C ILE A 345 -0.02 -34.93 14.17
N ILE A 346 0.75 -35.92 14.62
CA ILE A 346 1.93 -36.42 13.88
C ILE A 346 1.56 -36.91 12.47
N PRO A 347 0.51 -37.72 12.25
CA PRO A 347 0.16 -38.18 10.91
C PRO A 347 -0.21 -37.03 9.95
N LYS A 348 -0.80 -35.96 10.46
CA LYS A 348 -1.17 -34.77 9.67
C LYS A 348 0.06 -33.97 9.25
N LEU A 349 1.01 -33.78 10.16
CA LEU A 349 2.29 -33.13 9.85
C LEU A 349 3.10 -33.95 8.83
N GLN A 350 3.18 -35.26 9.01
CA GLN A 350 3.90 -36.15 8.09
C GLN A 350 3.31 -36.17 6.68
N ALA A 351 1.98 -36.29 6.57
CA ALA A 351 1.30 -36.25 5.28
C ALA A 351 1.45 -34.88 4.60
N SER A 352 1.31 -33.78 5.37
CA SER A 352 1.51 -32.43 4.86
C SER A 352 2.97 -32.18 4.44
N ALA A 353 3.96 -32.77 5.12
CA ALA A 353 5.37 -32.67 4.75
C ALA A 353 5.67 -33.35 3.41
N GLN A 354 5.16 -34.56 3.20
CA GLN A 354 5.28 -35.27 1.91
C GLN A 354 4.64 -34.47 0.77
N ALA A 355 3.45 -33.92 1.04
CA ALA A 355 2.70 -33.11 0.10
C ALA A 355 3.40 -31.78 -0.23
N ALA A 356 3.96 -31.09 0.77
CA ALA A 356 4.75 -29.89 0.58
C ALA A 356 6.01 -30.15 -0.25
N ALA A 357 6.75 -31.24 0.03
CA ALA A 357 7.90 -31.63 -0.77
C ALA A 357 7.54 -31.91 -2.24
N GLY A 358 6.36 -32.49 -2.48
CA GLY A 358 5.81 -32.71 -3.83
C GLY A 358 5.48 -31.42 -4.60
N GLN A 359 5.33 -30.29 -3.91
CA GLN A 359 5.17 -28.96 -4.51
C GLN A 359 6.50 -28.24 -4.76
N CYS A 360 7.62 -28.81 -4.33
CA CYS A 360 8.97 -28.27 -4.49
C CYS A 360 9.65 -28.85 -5.75
N ASP A 361 8.98 -28.69 -6.90
CA ASP A 361 9.43 -29.08 -8.23
C ASP A 361 9.40 -27.91 -9.24
N GLY A 362 9.25 -26.68 -8.73
CA GLY A 362 9.02 -25.47 -9.50
C GLY A 362 10.22 -24.54 -9.71
N GLY A 363 9.99 -23.44 -10.41
CA GLY A 363 10.95 -22.34 -10.57
C GLY A 363 12.17 -22.64 -11.46
N ALA A 364 13.06 -21.66 -11.61
CA ALA A 364 14.23 -21.76 -12.49
C ALA A 364 15.27 -22.77 -12.00
N ASN A 365 15.28 -23.05 -10.70
CA ASN A 365 16.14 -24.04 -10.06
C ASN A 365 15.49 -25.42 -9.94
N GLY A 366 14.25 -25.62 -10.45
CA GLY A 366 13.51 -26.89 -10.43
C GLY A 366 13.15 -27.44 -9.05
N ARG A 367 13.17 -26.61 -8.01
CA ARG A 367 12.90 -27.02 -6.62
C ARG A 367 12.21 -25.96 -5.76
N GLU A 368 11.72 -24.86 -6.34
CA GLU A 368 10.90 -23.89 -5.62
C GLU A 368 9.59 -24.54 -5.17
N CYS A 369 9.25 -24.39 -3.89
CA CYS A 369 7.98 -24.84 -3.32
C CYS A 369 6.79 -23.89 -3.61
N GLY A 370 5.63 -24.50 -3.91
CA GLY A 370 4.32 -23.83 -3.97
C GLY A 370 3.50 -23.94 -2.67
N MET A 371 2.23 -23.49 -2.73
CA MET A 371 1.30 -23.46 -1.60
C MET A 371 0.27 -24.60 -1.60
N GLN A 372 -0.21 -25.02 -2.76
CA GLN A 372 -1.30 -25.99 -2.90
C GLN A 372 -0.83 -27.43 -2.71
N TRP A 373 -0.50 -27.79 -1.47
CA TRP A 373 0.04 -29.11 -1.11
C TRP A 373 -0.90 -30.27 -1.44
N TYR A 374 -2.20 -30.04 -1.61
CA TYR A 374 -3.14 -31.07 -2.04
C TYR A 374 -3.07 -31.41 -3.54
N THR A 375 -2.21 -30.74 -4.31
CA THR A 375 -1.92 -31.07 -5.71
C THR A 375 -0.54 -31.74 -5.83
N SER A 376 -0.28 -32.43 -6.94
CA SER A 376 0.96 -33.22 -7.14
C SER A 376 2.01 -32.53 -8.00
N THR A 377 1.80 -31.27 -8.37
CA THR A 377 2.67 -30.49 -9.26
C THR A 377 2.67 -29.04 -8.79
N TRP A 378 3.82 -28.36 -8.88
CA TRP A 378 3.96 -26.95 -8.54
C TRP A 378 2.81 -26.08 -9.06
N ASP A 379 2.21 -25.32 -8.15
CA ASP A 379 1.09 -24.40 -8.43
C ASP A 379 1.49 -23.10 -9.14
N GLY A 380 2.77 -22.92 -9.46
CA GLY A 380 3.30 -21.73 -10.13
C GLY A 380 3.59 -20.55 -9.18
N SER A 381 3.36 -20.72 -7.87
CA SER A 381 3.67 -19.70 -6.87
C SER A 381 5.02 -19.94 -6.20
N THR A 382 5.74 -18.88 -5.86
CA THR A 382 6.95 -18.94 -5.03
C THR A 382 7.08 -17.66 -4.22
N GLY A 383 7.92 -17.69 -3.19
CA GLY A 383 8.17 -16.59 -2.28
C GLY A 383 8.63 -17.07 -0.91
N VAL A 384 8.98 -16.13 -0.04
CA VAL A 384 9.45 -16.43 1.32
C VAL A 384 8.40 -17.19 2.11
N GLY A 385 7.12 -16.77 2.07
CA GLY A 385 6.03 -17.48 2.75
C GLY A 385 5.90 -18.95 2.35
N GLN A 386 6.00 -19.26 1.05
CA GLN A 386 5.92 -20.65 0.55
C GLN A 386 7.10 -21.50 1.02
N GLN A 387 8.32 -21.01 0.85
CA GLN A 387 9.50 -21.74 1.31
C GLN A 387 9.49 -21.90 2.84
N MET A 388 9.04 -20.88 3.58
CA MET A 388 8.91 -20.93 5.03
C MET A 388 7.87 -21.96 5.48
N ALA A 389 6.73 -22.05 4.80
CA ALA A 389 5.70 -23.04 5.08
C ALA A 389 6.19 -24.47 4.81
N ALA A 390 6.84 -24.70 3.67
CA ALA A 390 7.43 -25.99 3.33
C ALA A 390 8.53 -26.38 4.33
N LEU A 391 9.45 -25.47 4.65
CA LEU A 391 10.52 -25.69 5.63
C LEU A 391 9.97 -26.09 7.01
N SER A 392 8.96 -25.37 7.46
CA SER A 392 8.33 -25.58 8.77
C SER A 392 7.69 -26.96 8.89
N VAL A 393 6.91 -27.39 7.89
CA VAL A 393 6.21 -28.67 7.94
C VAL A 393 7.17 -29.85 7.68
N ILE A 394 8.14 -29.72 6.76
CA ILE A 394 9.16 -30.75 6.50
C ILE A 394 10.03 -30.94 7.75
N GLY A 395 10.52 -29.86 8.34
CA GLY A 395 11.33 -29.91 9.56
C GLY A 395 10.58 -30.56 10.74
N SER A 396 9.27 -30.35 10.84
CA SER A 396 8.44 -30.93 11.91
C SER A 396 8.44 -32.46 11.95
N VAL A 397 8.83 -33.15 10.87
CA VAL A 397 8.97 -34.62 10.84
C VAL A 397 10.12 -35.10 11.75
N LEU A 398 11.15 -34.25 11.96
CA LEU A 398 12.26 -34.53 12.87
C LEU A 398 11.93 -34.23 14.33
N ASN A 399 10.69 -33.83 14.62
CA ASN A 399 10.26 -33.48 15.97
C ASN A 399 10.36 -34.69 16.91
N SER A 400 10.97 -34.49 18.07
CA SER A 400 11.19 -35.55 19.06
C SER A 400 11.12 -34.99 20.47
N GLN A 401 10.94 -35.88 21.46
CA GLN A 401 10.86 -35.47 22.87
C GLN A 401 12.09 -34.71 23.36
N ALA A 402 13.27 -34.94 22.75
CA ALA A 402 14.50 -34.22 23.08
C ALA A 402 14.45 -32.73 22.69
N LEU A 403 13.53 -32.36 21.79
CA LEU A 403 13.32 -30.99 21.33
C LEU A 403 12.20 -30.27 22.09
N MET A 404 11.72 -30.84 23.20
CA MET A 404 10.76 -30.18 24.08
C MET A 404 11.29 -28.77 24.45
N PRO A 405 10.44 -27.72 24.36
CA PRO A 405 10.82 -26.36 24.72
C PRO A 405 11.50 -26.30 26.08
N LYS A 406 12.67 -25.66 26.16
CA LYS A 406 13.39 -25.52 27.42
C LYS A 406 12.83 -24.37 28.25
N SER A 407 12.91 -24.54 29.56
CA SER A 407 12.65 -23.52 30.59
C SER A 407 13.92 -23.33 31.42
N THR A 408 13.97 -22.28 32.24
CA THR A 408 15.07 -22.08 33.20
C THR A 408 15.30 -23.30 34.11
N ARG A 409 14.23 -24.05 34.41
CA ARG A 409 14.29 -25.30 35.20
C ARG A 409 14.80 -26.49 34.41
N THR A 410 14.62 -26.50 33.09
CA THR A 410 15.02 -27.59 32.18
C THR A 410 16.25 -27.25 31.33
N GLY A 411 16.95 -26.15 31.66
CA GLY A 411 18.26 -25.81 31.09
C GLY A 411 18.27 -24.72 30.02
N ALA A 412 17.23 -23.88 29.94
CA ALA A 412 17.29 -22.65 29.15
C ALA A 412 18.36 -21.70 29.74
N THR A 413 19.25 -21.17 28.89
CA THR A 413 20.45 -20.43 29.32
C THR A 413 20.38 -18.92 29.09
N SER A 414 19.43 -18.45 28.30
CA SER A 414 19.24 -17.03 28.01
C SER A 414 18.91 -16.24 29.27
N LYS A 415 19.51 -15.06 29.43
CA LYS A 415 19.43 -14.27 30.67
C LYS A 415 18.07 -13.57 30.79
N SER A 416 17.52 -13.55 31.99
CA SER A 416 16.26 -12.84 32.27
C SER A 416 16.52 -11.39 32.64
N ASP A 417 15.72 -10.47 32.12
CA ASP A 417 15.53 -9.12 32.63
C ASP A 417 14.02 -8.82 32.74
N PRO A 418 13.43 -9.02 33.93
CA PRO A 418 11.99 -8.80 34.14
C PRO A 418 11.54 -7.36 33.91
N ASN A 419 12.45 -6.38 33.94
CA ASN A 419 12.11 -4.96 33.77
C ASN A 419 12.39 -4.47 32.34
N ALA A 420 12.91 -5.33 31.44
CA ALA A 420 13.19 -4.96 30.07
C ALA A 420 11.95 -4.36 29.40
N GLY A 421 12.11 -3.30 28.60
CA GLY A 421 11.03 -2.62 27.89
C GLY A 421 9.98 -1.89 28.74
N SER A 422 10.03 -1.96 30.08
CA SER A 422 8.98 -1.39 30.96
C SER A 422 8.92 0.13 30.98
N THR A 423 10.02 0.81 30.62
CA THR A 423 10.10 2.27 30.54
C THR A 423 9.95 2.81 29.13
N ALA A 424 9.75 1.95 28.14
CA ALA A 424 9.64 2.36 26.75
C ALA A 424 8.37 3.19 26.51
N PRO A 425 8.45 4.32 25.79
CA PRO A 425 7.31 5.20 25.59
C PRO A 425 6.30 4.56 24.63
N THR A 426 5.06 4.40 25.07
CA THR A 426 3.95 3.89 24.24
C THR A 426 3.33 4.97 23.33
N ASN A 427 3.59 6.25 23.65
CA ASN A 427 3.14 7.38 22.85
C ASN A 427 4.34 7.97 22.07
N PRO A 428 4.34 7.97 20.74
CA PRO A 428 5.43 8.57 19.97
C PRO A 428 5.50 10.09 20.11
N ALA A 429 4.47 10.75 20.65
CA ALA A 429 4.58 12.15 21.08
C ALA A 429 5.50 12.34 22.30
N ALA A 430 5.72 11.30 23.11
CA ALA A 430 6.68 11.32 24.22
C ALA A 430 8.14 11.19 23.74
N LEU A 431 8.35 10.79 22.48
CA LEU A 431 9.66 10.81 21.80
C LEU A 431 9.99 12.19 21.20
N ARG A 432 9.04 13.14 21.22
CA ARG A 432 9.34 14.52 20.82
C ARG A 432 9.99 15.24 22.01
N ASP A 433 11.14 15.84 21.75
CA ASP A 433 11.73 16.78 22.70
C ASP A 433 10.71 17.82 23.12
N ASN A 434 10.75 18.21 24.41
CA ASN A 434 9.86 19.24 24.93
C ASN A 434 9.98 20.51 24.08
N ILE A 435 8.85 20.98 23.55
CA ILE A 435 8.78 22.21 22.75
C ILE A 435 9.37 23.36 23.58
N THR A 436 10.52 23.86 23.15
CA THR A 436 11.25 24.91 23.85
C THR A 436 10.58 26.27 23.67
N THR A 437 10.94 27.24 24.48
CA THR A 437 10.52 28.64 24.28
C THR A 437 10.95 29.17 22.91
N GLY A 438 12.09 28.69 22.38
CA GLY A 438 12.58 29.01 21.04
C GLY A 438 11.65 28.49 19.94
N ASP A 439 11.19 27.24 20.06
CA ASP A 439 10.28 26.63 19.09
C ASP A 439 8.92 27.33 19.04
N LYS A 440 8.39 27.71 20.21
CA LYS A 440 7.13 28.49 20.31
C LYS A 440 7.28 29.87 19.67
N ALA A 441 8.41 30.55 19.90
CA ALA A 441 8.69 31.85 19.29
C ALA A 441 8.83 31.73 17.77
N GLY A 442 9.56 30.72 17.29
CA GLY A 442 9.72 30.45 15.86
C GLY A 442 8.41 30.13 15.16
N ALA A 443 7.58 29.27 15.76
CA ALA A 443 6.25 28.94 15.24
C ALA A 443 5.32 30.17 15.22
N GLY A 444 5.37 31.01 16.26
CA GLY A 444 4.60 32.26 16.31
C GLY A 444 5.01 33.26 15.21
N ILE A 445 6.32 33.45 15.01
CA ILE A 445 6.86 34.30 13.94
C ILE A 445 6.45 33.77 12.56
N LEU A 446 6.61 32.46 12.32
CA LEU A 446 6.24 31.84 11.06
C LEU A 446 4.73 31.97 10.79
N THR A 447 3.89 31.79 11.82
CA THR A 447 2.43 31.94 11.70
C THR A 447 2.05 33.37 11.35
N LEU A 448 2.68 34.36 11.99
CA LEU A 448 2.46 35.78 11.68
C LEU A 448 2.93 36.14 10.27
N LEU A 449 4.07 35.61 9.84
CA LEU A 449 4.57 35.80 8.48
C LEU A 449 3.64 35.18 7.45
N MET A 450 3.17 33.95 7.66
CA MET A 450 2.22 33.30 6.77
C MET A 450 0.87 34.02 6.74
N ALA A 451 0.36 34.47 7.88
CA ALA A 451 -0.84 35.28 7.95
C ALA A 451 -0.68 36.61 7.20
N ALA A 452 0.47 37.28 7.36
CA ALA A 452 0.79 38.50 6.62
C ALA A 452 0.93 38.25 5.11
N LEU A 453 1.46 37.08 4.72
CA LEU A 453 1.57 36.66 3.32
C LEU A 453 0.20 36.38 2.71
N VAL A 454 -0.69 35.72 3.45
CA VAL A 454 -2.07 35.44 3.01
C VAL A 454 -2.88 36.73 2.93
N ILE A 455 -2.78 37.63 3.92
CA ILE A 455 -3.42 38.95 3.89
C ILE A 455 -2.83 39.78 2.73
N GLY A 456 -1.52 39.77 2.56
CA GLY A 456 -0.83 40.43 1.45
C GLY A 456 -1.27 39.90 0.09
N ALA A 457 -1.40 38.58 -0.05
CA ALA A 457 -1.92 37.93 -1.25
C ALA A 457 -3.39 38.27 -1.49
N ALA A 458 -4.23 38.29 -0.46
CA ALA A 458 -5.63 38.69 -0.57
C ALA A 458 -5.78 40.15 -1.03
N VAL A 459 -4.99 41.08 -0.47
CA VAL A 459 -4.96 42.48 -0.89
C VAL A 459 -4.38 42.66 -2.30
N CYS A 460 -3.44 41.80 -2.70
CA CYS A 460 -2.88 41.78 -4.04
C CYS A 460 -3.88 41.24 -5.07
N LEU A 461 -4.64 40.19 -4.72
CA LEU A 461 -5.72 39.62 -5.52
C LEU A 461 -6.89 40.59 -5.69
N ASP A 462 -7.23 41.38 -4.66
CA ASP A 462 -8.26 42.42 -4.76
C ASP A 462 -7.86 43.58 -5.70
N LYS A 463 -6.54 43.76 -5.93
CA LYS A 463 -5.99 44.76 -6.85
C LYS A 463 -5.65 44.22 -8.25
N MET A 464 -5.62 42.90 -8.45
CA MET A 464 -5.44 42.27 -9.76
C MET A 464 -6.82 41.90 -10.33
N GLY A 465 -7.42 42.85 -11.05
CA GLY A 465 -8.71 42.69 -11.69
C GLY A 465 -8.72 41.61 -12.78
N TYR A 466 -9.47 40.54 -12.56
CA TYR A 466 -10.65 40.09 -13.32
C TYR A 466 -11.08 38.75 -12.70
N ALA A 467 -12.11 38.78 -11.84
CA ALA A 467 -12.69 37.55 -11.32
C ALA A 467 -13.31 36.75 -12.48
N PHE A 468 -13.03 35.45 -12.54
CA PHE A 468 -13.59 34.48 -13.50
C PHE A 468 -15.13 34.50 -13.58
N ASP A 469 -15.78 35.07 -12.57
CA ASP A 469 -17.21 35.27 -12.41
C ASP A 469 -17.81 36.36 -13.34
N LYS A 470 -17.05 37.40 -13.72
CA LYS A 470 -17.65 38.61 -14.33
C LYS A 470 -17.56 38.61 -15.86
N CYS A 471 -18.70 38.39 -16.52
CA CYS A 471 -18.91 38.70 -17.93
C CYS A 471 -19.53 40.11 -18.05
N LYS A 472 -18.97 40.97 -18.91
CA LYS A 472 -19.41 42.37 -19.06
C LYS A 472 -20.76 42.45 -19.79
N GLU A 473 -21.01 41.49 -20.66
CA GLU A 473 -22.18 41.37 -21.53
C GLU A 473 -23.37 40.71 -20.81
N ARG A 474 -23.19 40.23 -19.56
CA ARG A 474 -24.22 39.53 -18.79
C ARG A 474 -25.42 40.43 -18.47
N PRO A 475 -26.65 40.08 -18.91
CA PRO A 475 -27.86 40.80 -18.52
C PRO A 475 -28.16 40.68 -17.02
N ALA A 476 -28.79 41.71 -16.44
CA ALA A 476 -29.11 41.74 -15.02
C ALA A 476 -29.96 40.54 -14.55
N HIS A 477 -30.90 40.07 -15.37
CA HIS A 477 -31.74 38.92 -15.03
C HIS A 477 -30.95 37.60 -14.94
N ILE A 478 -29.90 37.42 -15.75
CA ILE A 478 -29.01 36.25 -15.66
C ILE A 478 -28.14 36.34 -14.39
N ASP A 479 -27.66 37.54 -14.06
CA ASP A 479 -26.86 37.77 -12.86
C ASP A 479 -27.67 37.50 -11.57
N GLU A 480 -28.93 37.92 -11.53
CA GLU A 480 -29.86 37.62 -10.43
C GLU A 480 -30.10 36.10 -10.27
N ILE A 481 -30.25 35.37 -11.37
CA ILE A 481 -30.43 33.90 -11.33
C ILE A 481 -29.15 33.23 -10.82
N LEU A 482 -27.96 33.63 -11.30
CA LEU A 482 -26.68 33.01 -10.95
C LEU A 482 -26.27 33.25 -9.50
N ASN A 483 -26.62 34.40 -8.94
CA ASN A 483 -26.34 34.78 -7.55
C ASN A 483 -27.48 34.41 -6.58
N GLY A 484 -28.63 33.95 -7.09
CA GLY A 484 -29.81 33.58 -6.32
C GLY A 484 -30.02 32.08 -6.14
N LEU A 485 -31.07 31.72 -5.39
CA LEU A 485 -31.49 30.33 -5.19
C LEU A 485 -32.02 29.67 -6.48
N ASN A 486 -32.42 30.48 -7.46
CA ASN A 486 -32.97 30.02 -8.74
C ASN A 486 -31.92 29.39 -9.66
N ARG A 487 -30.62 29.49 -9.35
CA ARG A 487 -29.53 28.85 -10.10
C ARG A 487 -29.72 27.36 -10.33
N TYR A 488 -30.37 26.67 -9.38
CA TYR A 488 -30.60 25.22 -9.43
C TYR A 488 -32.05 24.86 -9.77
N ASN A 489 -32.89 25.83 -10.15
CA ASN A 489 -34.28 25.58 -10.52
C ASN A 489 -34.35 25.04 -11.97
N PRO A 490 -34.89 23.82 -12.20
CA PRO A 490 -35.03 23.26 -13.55
C PRO A 490 -35.83 24.14 -14.53
N GLU A 491 -36.73 25.00 -14.05
CA GLU A 491 -37.50 25.93 -14.88
C GLU A 491 -36.63 27.01 -15.55
N THR A 492 -35.44 27.30 -15.00
CA THR A 492 -34.50 28.29 -15.58
C THR A 492 -33.67 27.74 -16.75
N THR A 493 -33.80 26.45 -17.03
CA THR A 493 -33.01 25.77 -18.09
C THR A 493 -33.22 26.42 -19.46
N THR A 494 -34.46 26.74 -19.85
CA THR A 494 -34.77 27.37 -21.14
C THR A 494 -34.15 28.77 -21.24
N THR A 495 -34.18 29.55 -20.16
CA THR A 495 -33.55 30.88 -20.11
C THR A 495 -32.05 30.80 -20.33
N PHE A 496 -31.37 29.82 -19.73
CA PHE A 496 -29.94 29.62 -19.96
C PHE A 496 -29.64 29.10 -21.37
N GLN A 497 -30.50 28.25 -21.96
CA GLN A 497 -30.35 27.79 -23.34
C GLN A 497 -30.46 28.96 -24.34
N GLU A 498 -31.45 29.83 -24.18
CA GLU A 498 -31.58 31.06 -24.97
C GLU A 498 -30.36 31.97 -24.81
N TYR A 499 -29.83 32.09 -23.59
CA TYR A 499 -28.62 32.88 -23.33
C TYR A 499 -27.35 32.27 -23.96
N VAL A 500 -27.25 30.94 -24.10
CA VAL A 500 -26.17 30.30 -24.87
C VAL A 500 -26.29 30.61 -26.36
N ASN A 501 -27.51 30.62 -26.92
CA ASN A 501 -27.72 31.04 -28.31
C ASN A 501 -27.31 32.51 -28.51
N GLN A 502 -27.66 33.39 -27.56
CA GLN A 502 -27.21 34.78 -27.58
C GLN A 502 -25.68 34.90 -27.56
N GLN A 503 -24.98 34.10 -26.75
CA GLN A 503 -23.50 34.03 -26.75
C GLN A 503 -22.93 33.60 -28.11
N CYS A 504 -23.62 32.72 -28.83
CA CYS A 504 -23.22 32.25 -30.16
C CYS A 504 -23.41 33.34 -31.23
N GLU A 505 -24.50 34.09 -31.18
CA GLU A 505 -24.81 35.19 -32.11
C GLU A 505 -23.97 36.45 -31.87
N GLU A 506 -23.82 36.87 -30.61
CA GLU A 506 -23.19 38.14 -30.23
C GLU A 506 -21.67 38.03 -29.97
N LYS A 507 -21.07 36.86 -30.24
CA LYS A 507 -19.61 36.64 -30.21
C LYS A 507 -18.94 36.86 -28.84
N PHE A 508 -19.64 36.62 -27.73
CA PHE A 508 -19.04 36.61 -26.38
C PHE A 508 -19.16 35.22 -25.72
N PHE A 509 -18.52 35.02 -24.57
CA PHE A 509 -18.63 33.77 -23.80
C PHE A 509 -18.68 34.05 -22.30
N ASP A 510 -19.76 33.60 -21.66
CA ASP A 510 -19.96 33.66 -20.22
C ASP A 510 -19.78 32.24 -19.66
N ALA A 511 -18.55 31.95 -19.23
CA ALA A 511 -18.18 30.64 -18.70
C ALA A 511 -19.02 30.27 -17.47
N TYR A 512 -19.36 31.24 -16.61
CA TYR A 512 -20.06 30.98 -15.37
C TYR A 512 -21.53 30.59 -15.59
N ALA A 513 -22.20 31.27 -16.53
CA ALA A 513 -23.55 30.90 -16.96
C ALA A 513 -23.58 29.55 -17.67
N SER A 514 -22.60 29.27 -18.54
CA SER A 514 -22.49 28.01 -19.26
C SER A 514 -22.25 26.82 -18.32
N LEU A 515 -21.39 26.96 -17.30
CA LEU A 515 -21.19 25.95 -16.27
C LEU A 515 -22.44 25.74 -15.40
N ALA A 516 -23.24 26.78 -15.16
CA ALA A 516 -24.51 26.65 -14.43
C ALA A 516 -25.52 25.80 -15.22
N LEU A 517 -25.63 26.00 -16.54
CA LEU A 517 -26.50 25.19 -17.41
C LEU A 517 -26.03 23.72 -17.47
N LEU A 518 -24.73 23.48 -17.65
CA LEU A 518 -24.21 22.10 -17.67
C LEU A 518 -24.43 21.38 -16.34
N LYS A 519 -24.31 22.10 -15.22
CA LYS A 519 -24.63 21.56 -13.89
C LYS A 519 -26.13 21.28 -13.71
N LEU A 520 -27.01 22.09 -14.30
CA LEU A 520 -28.46 21.81 -14.35
C LEU A 520 -28.76 20.54 -15.14
N TYR A 521 -28.10 20.34 -16.28
CA TYR A 521 -28.20 19.10 -17.06
C TYR A 521 -27.66 17.88 -16.29
N GLN A 522 -26.59 18.05 -15.52
CA GLN A 522 -26.05 16.98 -14.66
C GLN A 522 -27.07 16.53 -13.60
N PHE A 523 -27.81 17.46 -12.99
CA PHE A 523 -28.88 17.14 -12.04
C PHE A 523 -30.17 16.66 -12.70
N ASN A 524 -30.43 17.04 -13.95
CA ASN A 524 -31.66 16.76 -14.68
C ASN A 524 -31.35 16.24 -16.11
N PRO A 525 -30.89 14.98 -16.27
CA PRO A 525 -30.45 14.46 -17.56
C PRO A 525 -31.52 14.49 -18.66
N GLN A 526 -32.80 14.44 -18.30
CA GLN A 526 -33.93 14.53 -19.23
C GLN A 526 -34.09 15.89 -19.91
N LEU A 527 -33.46 16.94 -19.38
CA LEU A 527 -33.51 18.30 -19.94
C LEU A 527 -32.30 18.61 -20.84
N LEU A 528 -31.34 17.68 -20.97
CA LEU A 528 -30.14 17.86 -21.77
C LEU A 528 -30.50 18.08 -23.25
N HIS A 529 -30.07 19.23 -23.78
CA HIS A 529 -30.16 19.53 -25.20
C HIS A 529 -28.77 19.35 -25.85
N PRO A 530 -28.54 18.30 -26.67
CA PRO A 530 -27.23 17.98 -27.22
C PRO A 530 -26.56 19.14 -27.95
N GLU A 531 -27.30 19.85 -28.79
CA GLU A 531 -26.83 21.00 -29.58
C GLU A 531 -26.37 22.18 -28.70
N THR A 532 -27.10 22.47 -27.62
CA THR A 532 -26.70 23.52 -26.68
C THR A 532 -25.43 23.14 -25.92
N ALA A 533 -25.29 21.86 -25.56
CA ALA A 533 -24.09 21.36 -24.90
C ALA A 533 -22.86 21.41 -25.82
N THR A 534 -22.99 21.06 -27.10
CA THR A 534 -21.92 21.20 -28.10
C THR A 534 -21.59 22.66 -28.35
N ASN A 535 -22.58 23.55 -28.46
CA ASN A 535 -22.36 24.99 -28.64
C ASN A 535 -21.60 25.62 -27.46
N ILE A 536 -21.84 25.20 -26.21
CA ILE A 536 -21.03 25.61 -25.06
C ILE A 536 -19.55 25.20 -25.23
N LEU A 537 -19.30 23.96 -25.65
CA LEU A 537 -17.93 23.48 -25.86
C LEU A 537 -17.24 24.21 -27.01
N VAL A 538 -17.94 24.47 -28.13
CA VAL A 538 -17.42 25.25 -29.26
C VAL A 538 -17.10 26.68 -28.83
N LYS A 539 -17.96 27.32 -28.03
CA LYS A 539 -17.68 28.64 -27.47
C LYS A 539 -16.48 28.60 -26.52
N ALA A 540 -16.33 27.56 -25.72
CA ALA A 540 -15.14 27.37 -24.88
C ALA A 540 -13.85 27.23 -25.71
N LEU A 541 -13.90 26.62 -26.90
CA LEU A 541 -12.77 26.59 -27.84
C LEU A 541 -12.38 27.98 -28.37
N THR A 542 -13.25 29.00 -28.31
CA THR A 542 -12.91 30.35 -28.79
C THR A 542 -12.13 31.19 -27.78
N VAL A 543 -12.00 30.73 -26.52
CA VAL A 543 -11.36 31.48 -25.42
C VAL A 543 -10.05 30.85 -24.90
N PHE A 544 -9.51 29.84 -25.60
CA PHE A 544 -8.23 29.20 -25.27
C PHE A 544 -7.05 30.20 -25.27
N PRO A 545 -5.99 30.03 -24.48
CA PRO A 545 -5.87 29.08 -23.39
C PRO A 545 -6.77 29.53 -22.23
N SER A 546 -7.65 28.63 -21.80
CA SER A 546 -8.55 28.86 -20.66
C SER A 546 -8.99 27.50 -20.10
N PRO A 547 -9.14 27.36 -18.77
CA PRO A 547 -9.68 26.13 -18.18
C PRO A 547 -11.16 25.88 -18.53
N SER A 548 -11.84 26.82 -19.19
CA SER A 548 -13.27 26.74 -19.49
C SER A 548 -13.69 25.46 -20.21
N PHE A 549 -12.93 25.01 -21.22
CA PHE A 549 -13.28 23.80 -21.99
C PHE A 549 -13.24 22.56 -21.09
N SER A 550 -12.15 22.37 -20.35
CA SER A 550 -11.96 21.26 -19.41
C SER A 550 -12.99 21.27 -18.27
N LEU A 551 -13.35 22.45 -17.75
CA LEU A 551 -14.40 22.59 -16.74
C LEU A 551 -15.79 22.23 -17.29
N CYS A 552 -16.11 22.63 -18.53
CA CYS A 552 -17.36 22.25 -19.18
C CYS A 552 -17.43 20.75 -19.41
N LEU A 553 -16.34 20.14 -19.90
CA LEU A 553 -16.25 18.70 -20.13
C LEU A 553 -16.47 17.90 -18.83
N ALA A 554 -15.91 18.35 -17.71
CA ALA A 554 -16.06 17.67 -16.41
C ALA A 554 -17.49 17.67 -15.84
N LEU A 555 -18.36 18.57 -16.31
CA LEU A 555 -19.77 18.64 -15.89
C LEU A 555 -20.72 17.84 -16.77
N LEU A 556 -20.24 17.32 -17.91
CA LEU A 556 -21.06 16.46 -18.76
C LEU A 556 -21.23 15.08 -18.12
N PRO A 557 -22.39 14.41 -18.33
CA PRO A 557 -22.62 13.07 -17.77
C PRO A 557 -21.54 12.06 -18.20
N PRO A 558 -21.08 11.15 -17.32
CA PRO A 558 -20.05 10.16 -17.67
C PRO A 558 -20.39 9.28 -18.87
N SER A 559 -21.67 9.08 -19.18
CA SER A 559 -22.15 8.37 -20.38
C SER A 559 -21.86 9.09 -21.70
N THR A 560 -21.55 10.38 -21.66
CA THR A 560 -21.25 11.21 -22.83
C THR A 560 -19.74 11.42 -23.04
N ILE A 561 -18.91 11.03 -22.07
CA ILE A 561 -17.45 11.16 -22.11
C ILE A 561 -16.84 9.78 -22.37
N PRO A 562 -16.13 9.57 -23.48
CA PRO A 562 -15.54 8.27 -23.77
C PRO A 562 -14.35 8.00 -22.86
N TYR A 563 -14.41 6.92 -22.11
CA TYR A 563 -13.29 6.44 -21.30
C TYR A 563 -12.34 5.62 -22.18
N SER A 564 -11.15 6.18 -22.44
CA SER A 564 -9.95 5.52 -22.99
C SER A 564 -9.96 5.18 -24.50
N PRO A 565 -8.86 5.42 -25.24
CA PRO A 565 -8.69 4.92 -26.60
C PRO A 565 -8.46 3.40 -26.57
N GLY A 566 -9.48 2.61 -26.96
CA GLY A 566 -9.35 1.16 -27.14
C GLY A 566 -10.58 0.32 -26.79
N ASN A 567 -11.65 0.90 -26.23
CA ASN A 567 -12.85 0.14 -25.86
C ASN A 567 -13.96 0.31 -26.91
N THR A 568 -14.06 -0.63 -27.85
CA THR A 568 -15.05 -0.63 -28.96
C THR A 568 -16.46 -1.09 -28.54
N SER A 569 -16.77 -1.12 -27.24
CA SER A 569 -18.00 -1.74 -26.72
C SER A 569 -19.02 -0.77 -26.10
N ILE A 570 -18.84 0.55 -26.23
CA ILE A 570 -19.84 1.55 -25.82
C ILE A 570 -20.58 2.03 -27.07
N PRO A 571 -21.94 2.05 -27.10
CA PRO A 571 -22.69 2.62 -28.21
C PRO A 571 -22.30 4.10 -28.39
N THR A 572 -21.66 4.43 -29.50
CA THR A 572 -21.35 5.82 -29.88
C THR A 572 -22.66 6.49 -30.28
N THR A 573 -23.13 7.44 -29.46
CA THR A 573 -24.19 8.37 -29.87
C THR A 573 -23.59 9.55 -30.63
N ASP A 574 -24.36 10.22 -31.49
CA ASP A 574 -23.92 11.39 -32.25
C ASP A 574 -23.31 12.48 -31.35
N LEU A 575 -23.84 12.63 -30.12
CA LEU A 575 -23.31 13.56 -29.11
C LEU A 575 -21.91 13.13 -28.60
N THR A 576 -21.67 11.83 -28.39
CA THR A 576 -20.37 11.32 -27.93
C THR A 576 -19.29 11.55 -28.98
N GLU A 577 -19.60 11.33 -30.26
CA GLU A 577 -18.68 11.61 -31.38
C GLU A 577 -18.38 13.10 -31.49
N SER A 578 -19.40 13.95 -31.34
CA SER A 578 -19.26 15.40 -31.31
C SER A 578 -18.30 15.87 -30.21
N ILE A 579 -18.44 15.35 -28.98
CA ILE A 579 -17.56 15.69 -27.85
C ILE A 579 -16.11 15.22 -28.09
N GLN A 580 -15.91 14.04 -28.68
CA GLN A 580 -14.57 13.55 -29.04
C GLN A 580 -13.88 14.48 -30.04
N LYS A 581 -14.59 14.85 -31.09
CA LYS A 581 -14.11 15.76 -32.13
C LYS A 581 -13.71 17.12 -31.54
N LEU A 582 -14.56 17.71 -30.69
CA LEU A 582 -14.27 18.98 -30.01
C LEU A 582 -13.10 18.87 -29.02
N THR A 583 -12.97 17.76 -28.30
CA THR A 583 -11.86 17.52 -27.37
C THR A 583 -10.52 17.42 -28.12
N ARG A 584 -10.52 16.79 -29.30
CA ARG A 584 -9.35 16.75 -30.18
C ARG A 584 -8.93 18.14 -30.63
N LEU A 585 -9.90 18.99 -31.02
CA LEU A 585 -9.63 20.38 -31.39
C LEU A 585 -9.05 21.19 -30.21
N ASN A 586 -9.61 21.06 -29.00
CA ASN A 586 -9.08 21.74 -27.80
C ASN A 586 -7.62 21.35 -27.53
N THR A 587 -7.31 20.07 -27.65
CA THR A 587 -5.94 19.55 -27.43
C THR A 587 -4.94 20.19 -28.38
N LEU A 588 -5.31 20.37 -29.66
CA LEU A 588 -4.45 21.01 -30.66
C LEU A 588 -4.25 22.50 -30.37
N LEU A 589 -5.30 23.20 -29.94
CA LEU A 589 -5.23 24.62 -29.57
C LEU A 589 -4.38 24.85 -28.29
N GLU A 590 -4.58 24.05 -27.24
CA GLU A 590 -3.80 24.16 -25.99
C GLU A 590 -2.32 23.77 -26.16
N SER A 591 -2.02 22.85 -27.08
CA SER A 591 -0.64 22.47 -27.42
C SER A 591 0.02 23.38 -28.47
N ALA A 592 -0.64 24.49 -28.85
CA ALA A 592 -0.20 25.44 -29.87
C ALA A 592 0.10 24.81 -31.25
N GLN A 593 -0.55 23.69 -31.57
CA GLN A 593 -0.44 23.00 -32.86
C GLN A 593 -1.46 23.56 -33.87
N TYR A 594 -1.36 24.85 -34.17
CA TYR A 594 -2.38 25.59 -34.93
C TYR A 594 -2.56 25.10 -36.38
N GLU A 595 -1.49 24.75 -37.09
CA GLU A 595 -1.59 24.20 -38.45
C GLU A 595 -2.34 22.87 -38.47
N ALA A 596 -2.07 22.00 -37.49
CA ALA A 596 -2.78 20.73 -37.34
C ALA A 596 -4.24 20.94 -36.93
N PHE A 597 -4.54 22.00 -36.17
CA PHE A 597 -5.91 22.38 -35.83
C PHE A 597 -6.71 22.71 -37.09
N TRP A 598 -6.22 23.61 -37.95
CA TRP A 598 -6.92 23.99 -39.19
C TRP A 598 -7.08 22.80 -40.13
N SER A 599 -6.02 22.01 -40.33
CA SER A 599 -6.10 20.79 -41.13
C SER A 599 -7.08 19.76 -40.57
N THR A 600 -7.25 19.67 -39.24
CA THR A 600 -8.22 18.78 -38.62
C THR A 600 -9.64 19.32 -38.79
N LEU A 601 -9.84 20.64 -38.64
CA LEU A 601 -11.12 21.30 -38.82
C LEU A 601 -11.66 21.10 -40.25
N GLU A 602 -10.80 21.13 -41.26
CA GLU A 602 -11.16 20.90 -42.67
C GLU A 602 -11.25 19.42 -43.06
N SER A 603 -10.84 18.49 -42.19
CA SER A 603 -10.68 17.07 -42.56
C SER A 603 -11.99 16.29 -42.68
N ASP A 604 -13.07 16.79 -42.07
CA ASP A 604 -14.34 16.08 -41.95
C ASP A 604 -15.50 17.08 -41.89
N ASP A 605 -16.52 16.88 -42.73
CA ASP A 605 -17.70 17.75 -42.83
C ASP A 605 -18.44 17.90 -41.49
N LEU A 606 -18.38 16.88 -40.61
CA LEU A 606 -18.97 16.94 -39.27
C LEU A 606 -18.37 18.06 -38.40
N TYR A 607 -17.12 18.46 -38.63
CA TYR A 607 -16.56 19.62 -37.92
C TYR A 607 -17.27 20.92 -38.31
N SER A 608 -17.60 21.09 -39.59
CA SER A 608 -18.30 22.27 -40.08
C SER A 608 -19.70 22.41 -39.50
N ASP A 609 -20.40 21.28 -39.33
CA ASP A 609 -21.71 21.23 -38.67
C ASP A 609 -21.61 21.63 -37.19
N LEU A 610 -20.55 21.21 -36.50
CA LEU A 610 -20.39 21.45 -35.06
C LEU A 610 -20.25 22.93 -34.68
N TYR A 611 -19.65 23.76 -35.54
CA TYR A 611 -19.47 25.19 -35.24
C TYR A 611 -20.41 26.11 -36.03
N ALA A 612 -21.33 25.56 -36.84
CA ALA A 612 -22.20 26.33 -37.72
C ALA A 612 -23.03 27.39 -36.99
N ASP A 613 -23.48 27.09 -35.76
CA ASP A 613 -24.27 28.00 -34.93
C ASP A 613 -23.46 29.13 -34.30
N VAL A 614 -22.12 29.01 -34.29
CA VAL A 614 -21.23 29.99 -33.66
C VAL A 614 -20.76 31.01 -34.70
N VAL A 615 -21.41 32.18 -34.69
CA VAL A 615 -21.14 33.24 -35.66
C VAL A 615 -19.69 33.71 -35.59
N GLY A 616 -18.95 33.53 -36.68
CA GLY A 616 -17.56 33.96 -36.79
C GLY A 616 -16.58 33.14 -35.94
N PHE A 617 -16.87 31.85 -35.71
CA PHE A 617 -16.00 30.92 -34.98
C PHE A 617 -14.52 31.01 -35.40
N GLU A 618 -14.23 30.86 -36.69
CA GLU A 618 -12.85 30.87 -37.17
C GLU A 618 -12.15 32.21 -36.93
N ASP A 619 -12.87 33.33 -37.09
CA ASP A 619 -12.31 34.66 -36.82
C ASP A 619 -11.96 34.82 -35.33
N LEU A 620 -12.82 34.33 -34.43
CA LEU A 620 -12.56 34.35 -32.98
C LEU A 620 -11.32 33.53 -32.63
N VAL A 621 -11.19 32.33 -33.21
CA VAL A 621 -10.00 31.49 -33.04
C VAL A 621 -8.76 32.20 -33.57
N ARG A 622 -8.79 32.76 -34.79
CA ARG A 622 -7.66 33.51 -35.38
C ARG A 622 -7.24 34.71 -34.53
N ILE A 623 -8.20 35.50 -34.03
CA ILE A 623 -7.94 36.62 -33.12
C ILE A 623 -7.26 36.13 -31.84
N ARG A 624 -7.68 34.97 -31.32
CA ARG A 624 -7.13 34.42 -30.10
C ARG A 624 -5.72 33.85 -30.28
N ILE A 625 -5.47 33.12 -31.38
CA ILE A 625 -4.11 32.70 -31.80
C ILE A 625 -3.19 33.93 -31.87
N ALA A 626 -3.64 35.00 -32.54
CA ALA A 626 -2.86 36.22 -32.66
C ALA A 626 -2.59 36.88 -31.28
N GLY A 627 -3.55 36.82 -30.35
CA GLY A 627 -3.35 37.25 -28.97
C GLY A 627 -2.20 36.53 -28.27
N GLU A 628 -2.12 35.20 -28.38
CA GLU A 628 -1.04 34.40 -27.78
C GLU A 628 0.31 34.63 -28.46
N VAL A 629 0.32 34.79 -29.79
CA VAL A 629 1.52 35.20 -30.54
C VAL A 629 2.00 36.58 -30.08
N GLY A 630 1.07 37.51 -29.82
CA GLY A 630 1.38 38.85 -29.32
C GLY A 630 2.02 38.89 -27.94
N LYS A 631 1.73 37.90 -27.08
CA LYS A 631 2.35 37.75 -25.75
C LYS A 631 3.72 37.09 -25.80
N THR A 632 4.00 36.29 -26.82
CA THR A 632 5.20 35.42 -26.87
C THR A 632 6.28 35.92 -27.81
N PHE A 633 5.92 36.63 -28.88
CA PHE A 633 6.86 37.07 -29.92
C PHE A 633 6.99 38.60 -29.98
N ARG A 634 8.19 39.07 -30.35
CA ARG A 634 8.45 40.45 -30.77
C ARG A 634 8.59 40.58 -32.28
N GLN A 635 9.03 39.51 -32.93
CA GLN A 635 9.14 39.39 -34.37
C GLN A 635 8.79 37.95 -34.75
N ILE A 636 8.00 37.78 -35.81
CA ILE A 636 7.64 36.46 -36.35
C ILE A 636 7.71 36.49 -37.88
N ASP A 637 8.11 35.36 -38.48
CA ASP A 637 8.12 35.22 -39.93
C ASP A 637 6.69 35.11 -40.48
N LEU A 638 6.44 35.79 -41.60
CA LEU A 638 5.14 35.81 -42.26
C LEU A 638 4.70 34.42 -42.72
N SER A 639 5.63 33.52 -43.07
CA SER A 639 5.30 32.14 -43.46
C SER A 639 4.76 31.33 -42.30
N VAL A 640 5.31 31.51 -41.09
CA VAL A 640 4.87 30.82 -39.87
C VAL A 640 3.51 31.36 -39.44
N LEU A 641 3.35 32.69 -39.46
CA LEU A 641 2.07 33.32 -39.12
C LEU A 641 0.95 32.94 -40.11
N SER A 642 1.31 32.75 -41.39
CA SER A 642 0.39 32.28 -42.43
C SER A 642 -0.16 30.89 -42.11
N GLY A 643 0.69 29.95 -41.67
CA GLY A 643 0.26 28.61 -41.27
C GLY A 643 -0.59 28.61 -40.00
N TRP A 644 -0.23 29.42 -38.99
CA TRP A 644 -0.96 29.45 -37.72
C TRP A 644 -2.34 30.11 -37.81
N LEU A 645 -2.51 31.11 -38.68
CA LEU A 645 -3.79 31.78 -38.86
C LEU A 645 -4.63 31.21 -40.00
N ASP A 646 -4.05 30.29 -40.78
CA ASP A 646 -4.60 29.80 -42.04
C ASP A 646 -5.08 30.94 -42.96
N LEU A 647 -4.22 31.94 -43.13
CA LEU A 647 -4.45 33.09 -44.01
C LEU A 647 -3.24 33.29 -44.91
N ARG A 648 -3.48 33.64 -46.18
CA ARG A 648 -2.42 33.83 -47.18
C ARG A 648 -2.53 35.19 -47.86
N GLY A 649 -1.40 35.70 -48.34
CA GLY A 649 -1.31 36.93 -49.15
C GLY A 649 -1.92 38.15 -48.46
N ASP A 650 -2.67 38.96 -49.22
CA ASP A 650 -3.23 40.23 -48.77
C ASP A 650 -4.18 40.11 -47.55
N ALA A 651 -4.87 38.96 -47.41
CA ALA A 651 -5.75 38.70 -46.28
C ALA A 651 -4.98 38.63 -44.95
N LEU A 652 -3.81 37.97 -44.95
CA LEU A 652 -2.92 37.87 -43.80
C LEU A 652 -2.35 39.25 -43.41
N THR A 653 -1.89 40.02 -44.40
CA THR A 653 -1.35 41.36 -44.16
C THR A 653 -2.43 42.30 -43.59
N LYS A 654 -3.64 42.25 -44.14
CA LYS A 654 -4.77 43.05 -43.65
C LYS A 654 -5.17 42.66 -42.24
N PHE A 655 -5.20 41.37 -41.91
CA PHE A 655 -5.51 40.88 -40.56
C PHE A 655 -4.45 41.35 -39.55
N ALA A 656 -3.17 41.14 -39.84
CA ALA A 656 -2.07 41.56 -38.96
C ALA A 656 -2.09 43.07 -38.68
N GLN A 657 -2.34 43.89 -39.70
CA GLN A 657 -2.38 45.36 -39.56
C GLN A 657 -3.65 45.87 -38.89
N THR A 658 -4.81 45.33 -39.26
CA THR A 658 -6.12 45.90 -38.87
C THR A 658 -6.67 45.28 -37.59
N ALA A 659 -6.53 43.96 -37.42
CA ALA A 659 -7.05 43.25 -36.25
C ALA A 659 -6.04 43.22 -35.10
N CYS A 660 -4.74 43.09 -35.40
CA CYS A 660 -3.69 42.96 -34.38
C CYS A 660 -2.88 44.24 -34.14
N GLY A 661 -2.92 45.21 -35.06
CA GLY A 661 -2.12 46.43 -34.99
C GLY A 661 -0.62 46.21 -35.19
N TRP A 662 -0.22 45.10 -35.83
CA TRP A 662 1.18 44.75 -36.06
C TRP A 662 1.71 45.37 -37.35
N ARG A 663 3.03 45.58 -37.42
CA ARG A 663 3.69 46.13 -38.60
C ARG A 663 4.29 45.00 -39.43
N VAL A 664 3.93 44.92 -40.71
CA VAL A 664 4.49 43.93 -41.64
C VAL A 664 5.60 44.58 -42.47
N THR A 665 6.82 44.06 -42.36
CA THR A 665 8.02 44.55 -43.03
C THR A 665 8.66 43.42 -43.85
N GLY A 666 8.34 43.33 -45.14
CA GLY A 666 8.85 42.26 -46.01
C GLY A 666 8.33 40.88 -45.60
N GLN A 667 9.22 39.96 -45.23
CA GLN A 667 8.87 38.62 -44.73
C GLN A 667 8.69 38.55 -43.20
N GLN A 668 8.84 39.66 -42.47
CA GLN A 668 8.73 39.69 -41.02
C GLN A 668 7.56 40.54 -40.54
N VAL A 669 6.97 40.13 -39.42
CA VAL A 669 5.92 40.85 -38.72
C VAL A 669 6.45 41.30 -37.36
N ASP A 670 6.51 42.61 -37.16
CA ASP A 670 6.95 43.27 -35.94
C ASP A 670 5.74 43.44 -34.99
N ILE A 671 5.89 42.87 -33.79
CA ILE A 671 4.87 42.86 -32.74
C ILE A 671 5.27 43.88 -31.65
N PRO A 672 4.38 44.82 -31.26
CA PRO A 672 4.67 45.81 -30.23
C PRO A 672 5.06 45.18 -28.89
N ALA A 673 6.01 45.79 -28.20
CA ALA A 673 6.39 45.36 -26.85
C ALA A 673 5.24 45.60 -25.85
N ASN A 674 4.99 44.62 -24.99
CA ASN A 674 4.03 44.64 -23.90
C ASN A 674 4.62 43.94 -22.67
N ALA A 675 3.90 43.95 -21.54
CA ALA A 675 4.39 43.42 -20.27
C ALA A 675 4.73 41.91 -20.28
N GLU A 676 4.19 41.17 -21.25
CA GLU A 676 4.31 39.70 -21.37
C GLU A 676 5.42 39.31 -22.35
N ASN A 677 5.59 40.05 -23.46
CA ASN A 677 6.65 39.82 -24.45
C ASN A 677 7.94 40.63 -24.18
N GLU A 678 8.01 41.31 -23.03
CA GLU A 678 9.21 42.02 -22.60
C GLU A 678 10.25 41.06 -22.03
N ALA A 679 11.43 40.98 -22.68
CA ALA A 679 12.54 40.17 -22.19
C ALA A 679 13.07 40.72 -20.86
N LYS A 680 12.71 40.09 -19.74
CA LYS A 680 13.21 40.42 -18.40
C LYS A 680 14.49 39.65 -18.15
N SER A 681 15.59 40.34 -17.87
CA SER A 681 16.84 39.69 -17.43
C SER A 681 16.68 39.24 -15.98
N GLU A 682 16.44 37.96 -15.75
CA GLU A 682 16.57 37.37 -14.42
C GLU A 682 18.05 37.05 -14.15
N THR A 683 18.68 37.80 -13.25
CA THR A 683 19.91 37.35 -12.58
C THR A 683 19.53 36.22 -11.62
N LYS A 684 19.64 34.97 -12.08
CA LYS A 684 19.62 33.80 -11.19
C LYS A 684 20.90 33.77 -10.36
N GLY A 685 20.85 34.40 -9.18
CA GLY A 685 21.90 34.29 -8.18
C GLY A 685 21.77 32.97 -7.43
N GLU A 686 22.51 31.95 -7.84
CA GLU A 686 22.60 30.70 -7.09
C GLU A 686 23.58 30.92 -5.92
N ARG A 687 23.08 30.92 -4.68
CA ARG A 687 23.94 30.87 -3.49
C ARG A 687 24.37 29.43 -3.26
N VAL A 688 25.45 29.03 -3.91
CA VAL A 688 26.08 27.73 -3.66
C VAL A 688 26.87 27.84 -2.35
N GLY A 689 26.42 27.14 -1.31
CA GLY A 689 27.17 26.99 -0.06
C GLY A 689 28.47 26.21 -0.30
N VAL A 690 29.53 26.54 0.44
CA VAL A 690 30.86 25.89 0.32
C VAL A 690 30.76 24.37 0.56
N ASP A 691 29.80 23.94 1.36
CA ASP A 691 29.42 22.56 1.64
C ASP A 691 29.03 21.76 0.38
N MET A 692 28.39 22.39 -0.62
CA MET A 692 28.07 21.74 -1.89
C MET A 692 29.31 21.44 -2.75
N PHE A 693 30.41 22.17 -2.55
CA PHE A 693 31.70 21.85 -3.16
C PHE A 693 32.46 20.73 -2.45
N GLY A 694 32.02 20.29 -1.27
CA GLY A 694 32.69 19.24 -0.49
C GLY A 694 32.86 17.92 -1.26
N ARG A 695 31.90 17.57 -2.12
CA ARG A 695 31.99 16.36 -2.97
C ARG A 695 33.00 16.50 -4.12
N VAL A 696 33.23 17.71 -4.61
CA VAL A 696 34.21 18.00 -5.68
C VAL A 696 35.63 18.01 -5.10
N PHE A 697 35.82 18.63 -3.93
CA PHE A 697 37.11 18.62 -3.23
C PHE A 697 37.52 17.21 -2.77
N ARG A 698 36.57 16.39 -2.30
CA ARG A 698 36.86 15.01 -1.87
C ARG A 698 37.30 14.12 -3.04
N ARG A 699 36.72 14.28 -4.23
CA ARG A 699 37.15 13.58 -5.46
C ARG A 699 38.51 14.02 -5.99
N GLY A 700 38.97 15.24 -5.68
CA GLY A 700 40.30 15.72 -6.08
C GLY A 700 41.45 15.13 -5.27
N TYR A 701 41.18 14.67 -4.04
CA TYR A 701 42.18 14.08 -3.13
C TYR A 701 42.21 12.55 -3.15
N GLU A 702 41.24 11.88 -3.80
CA GLU A 702 41.15 10.42 -3.92
C GLU A 702 41.53 9.93 -5.33
N ALA A 703 42.65 10.42 -5.86
CA ALA A 703 43.36 9.77 -6.98
C ALA A 703 44.74 9.29 -6.49
N PRO A 704 45.18 8.08 -6.85
CA PRO A 704 46.15 7.30 -6.07
C PRO A 704 47.60 7.75 -6.28
N ALA A 705 48.36 7.79 -5.18
CA ALA A 705 49.80 7.56 -5.17
C ALA A 705 50.06 6.16 -4.62
#